data_AF-A0A177ZIS5-F1
#
_entry.id   AF-A0A177ZIS5-F1
#
_cell.length_a   1.000
_cell.length_b   1.000
_cell.length_c   1.000
_cell.angle_alpha   90.00
_cell.angle_beta   90.00
_cell.angle_gamma   90.00
#
_symmetry.space_group_name_H-M   'P 1'
#
loop_
_entity.id
_entity.type
_entity.pdbx_description
1 polymer ?
#
loop_
_entity_poly.entity_id
_entity_poly.type
_entity_poly.pdbx_seq_one_letter_code
_entity_poly.pdbx_strand_id
1 'polypeptide(L)'
;MDEKEKILDDFEHRDQSRYLTNHQFVSSYDLSLSKEQAKFGQFSLKLFYHFGGWKSGNGAMYIRFKEDFITERMPEKLGLWVYGDGHSPWLRATLLDGHGERKWVNLTSGNINWRGWKYIDTPIDPNWVLPLRLEQIYAVEQNKELQGNRDYTGCFYLDHLRFVYEDLEDLSGPEFRNIQPVTPVIYRNHFIFSTKVVDMQTGVDPHSIKVKVNNKQVDFTYDSENQEITYSFQRLKAGYYHVYAEARDHAGNLSIPCVNQTYRIDLSPDLDPPLLSQITPVETVVERTQTPRITFHLSDQKSGVDPGTIEVLLNEEGLEVYFDADTGWGYALPIRKLENGTHILEITAKDYAGNQIAQLRKFQIQALPEPIGKQEILIIPDTHSFDCGMRAFQLSARRKPDFIIQMGDMVDQALQAEYEKLPIIFSNMGRKIPIFMTPGNHEAFQGDLNLYRGMFGSPTYHFVNGETMFVFLNSAIDQSITASDSTQFHYLQRILAEQQNKNVVIITHVPTRDDFGTAHQMEQKDARELERILKCYKEKHPSVAIKVLFGHLHVLRQWELAGIDYIVTGNSAAKGYVGPEKGNILGQGLLIIHQDATMEYQFIPYRQSIYLIHERVKNGRLHLRVGEKVRPQLMLSPEGTGTDLGKYSAIPKKWISDHGEIAEVDLYGQIEAKSVGITNIRVQIMDQQVILHLEVSHN
;
A
#
# COMPACT_ATOMS: atom_id res chain seq x y z
N MET A 1 21.51 -32.46 -30.55
CA MET A 1 21.75 -31.14 -29.95
C MET A 1 20.39 -30.56 -29.74
N ASP A 2 20.01 -30.32 -28.49
CA ASP A 2 18.73 -29.69 -28.19
C ASP A 2 18.75 -28.25 -28.70
N GLU A 3 17.62 -27.81 -29.25
CA GLU A 3 17.46 -26.48 -29.83
C GLU A 3 17.54 -25.42 -28.72
N LYS A 4 18.50 -24.48 -28.80
CA LYS A 4 18.75 -23.46 -27.76
C LYS A 4 17.73 -22.33 -27.75
N GLU A 5 17.18 -22.04 -28.92
CA GLU A 5 16.15 -21.04 -29.14
C GLU A 5 15.29 -21.47 -30.34
N LYS A 6 14.08 -20.94 -30.43
CA LYS A 6 13.21 -21.13 -31.59
C LYS A 6 12.72 -19.76 -32.06
N ILE A 7 13.15 -19.36 -33.25
CA ILE A 7 12.61 -18.18 -33.93
C ILE A 7 11.16 -18.49 -34.33
N LEU A 8 10.24 -17.68 -33.83
CA LEU A 8 8.81 -17.75 -34.13
C LEU A 8 8.50 -16.95 -35.38
N ASP A 9 9.06 -15.74 -35.48
CA ASP A 9 8.92 -14.89 -36.66
C ASP A 9 10.13 -13.97 -36.82
N ASP A 10 10.77 -14.05 -37.98
CA ASP A 10 11.83 -13.13 -38.42
C ASP A 10 11.30 -11.99 -39.28
N PHE A 11 9.99 -12.02 -39.62
CA PHE A 11 9.29 -11.02 -40.43
C PHE A 11 9.78 -10.88 -41.89
N GLU A 12 10.58 -11.82 -42.40
CA GLU A 12 11.17 -11.78 -43.75
C GLU A 12 10.28 -12.40 -44.85
N HIS A 13 9.21 -13.09 -44.46
CA HIS A 13 8.31 -13.85 -45.34
C HIS A 13 7.48 -13.00 -46.33
N ARG A 14 7.43 -11.67 -46.16
CA ARG A 14 6.71 -10.71 -47.05
C ARG A 14 5.19 -10.93 -47.17
N ASP A 15 4.60 -11.62 -46.20
CA ASP A 15 3.15 -11.89 -46.16
C ASP A 15 2.50 -11.26 -44.93
N GLN A 16 2.11 -10.00 -45.06
CA GLN A 16 1.41 -9.26 -44.00
C GLN A 16 0.09 -9.95 -43.58
N SER A 17 -0.49 -10.80 -44.42
CA SER A 17 -1.75 -11.47 -44.10
C SER A 17 -1.64 -12.47 -42.95
N ARG A 18 -0.43 -12.82 -42.50
CA ARG A 18 -0.16 -13.62 -41.27
C ARG A 18 -0.60 -12.92 -39.98
N TYR A 19 -0.84 -11.61 -40.01
CA TYR A 19 -1.22 -10.82 -38.84
C TYR A 19 -2.67 -10.31 -38.92
N LEU A 20 -3.29 -10.20 -37.76
CA LEU A 20 -4.62 -9.61 -37.59
C LEU A 20 -4.57 -8.50 -36.54
N THR A 21 -5.28 -7.41 -36.82
CA THR A 21 -5.52 -6.33 -35.86
C THR A 21 -6.84 -6.54 -35.12
N ASN A 22 -6.96 -5.97 -33.93
CA ASN A 22 -8.20 -5.84 -33.18
C ASN A 22 -8.51 -4.35 -32.94
N HIS A 23 -9.53 -3.82 -33.60
CA HIS A 23 -9.93 -2.39 -33.52
C HIS A 23 -11.04 -2.09 -32.51
N GLN A 24 -11.28 -3.00 -31.57
CA GLN A 24 -12.28 -2.82 -30.52
C GLN A 24 -11.94 -1.65 -29.59
N PHE A 25 -10.65 -1.45 -29.28
CA PHE A 25 -10.17 -0.44 -28.34
C PHE A 25 -9.58 0.80 -29.01
N VAL A 26 -8.86 0.61 -30.13
CA VAL A 26 -8.26 1.68 -30.94
C VAL A 26 -8.56 1.42 -32.42
N SER A 27 -9.18 2.35 -33.12
CA SER A 27 -9.46 2.20 -34.57
C SER A 27 -8.35 2.70 -35.50
N SER A 28 -7.33 3.37 -34.98
CA SER A 28 -6.32 4.09 -35.76
C SER A 28 -4.92 3.55 -35.51
N TYR A 29 -4.70 2.28 -35.84
CA TYR A 29 -3.37 1.69 -35.91
C TYR A 29 -3.33 0.63 -37.01
N ASP A 30 -2.18 0.45 -37.63
CA ASP A 30 -2.01 -0.48 -38.74
C ASP A 30 -0.69 -1.24 -38.58
N LEU A 31 -0.68 -2.45 -39.12
CA LEU A 31 0.51 -3.29 -39.22
C LEU A 31 1.03 -3.28 -40.64
N SER A 32 2.34 -3.30 -40.83
CA SER A 32 2.95 -3.54 -42.15
C SER A 32 4.34 -4.17 -42.02
N LEU A 33 4.73 -4.96 -43.01
CA LEU A 33 6.12 -5.37 -43.15
C LEU A 33 6.90 -4.22 -43.80
N SER A 34 7.87 -3.66 -43.08
CA SER A 34 8.55 -2.43 -43.47
C SER A 34 10.04 -2.64 -43.66
N LYS A 35 10.62 -1.90 -44.62
CA LYS A 35 12.06 -1.78 -44.84
C LYS A 35 12.66 -0.53 -44.19
N GLU A 36 11.83 0.29 -43.55
CA GLU A 36 12.27 1.57 -42.95
C GLU A 36 13.25 1.33 -41.81
N GLN A 37 13.02 0.28 -41.02
CA GLN A 37 13.88 -0.23 -39.97
C GLN A 37 13.90 -1.75 -40.07
N ALA A 38 15.06 -2.37 -39.98
CA ALA A 38 15.22 -3.83 -39.88
C ALA A 38 16.44 -4.10 -39.00
N LYS A 39 16.31 -4.98 -37.99
CA LYS A 39 17.45 -5.34 -37.14
C LYS A 39 18.28 -6.40 -37.84
N PHE A 40 17.59 -7.35 -38.46
CA PHE A 40 18.15 -8.40 -39.30
C PHE A 40 17.46 -8.39 -40.66
N GLY A 41 18.10 -8.96 -41.68
CA GLY A 41 17.49 -9.06 -43.01
C GLY A 41 17.13 -7.70 -43.64
N GLN A 42 15.96 -7.64 -44.27
CA GLN A 42 15.44 -6.47 -45.00
C GLN A 42 14.12 -5.94 -44.43
N PHE A 43 13.38 -6.72 -43.65
CA PHE A 43 12.03 -6.42 -43.22
C PHE A 43 11.87 -6.56 -41.70
N SER A 44 10.98 -5.77 -41.13
CA SER A 44 10.48 -5.94 -39.77
C SER A 44 8.98 -5.63 -39.71
N LEU A 45 8.30 -6.05 -38.64
CA LEU A 45 6.90 -5.70 -38.45
C LEU A 45 6.76 -4.30 -37.84
N LYS A 46 6.27 -3.35 -38.63
CA LYS A 46 5.91 -2.00 -38.19
C LYS A 46 4.50 -2.00 -37.61
N LEU A 47 4.34 -1.43 -36.42
CA LEU A 47 3.05 -0.96 -35.92
C LEU A 47 3.05 0.57 -35.95
N PHE A 48 2.17 1.15 -36.78
CA PHE A 48 1.91 2.58 -36.81
C PHE A 48 0.62 2.87 -36.04
N TYR A 49 0.58 3.93 -35.24
CA TYR A 49 -0.59 4.27 -34.42
C TYR A 49 -0.83 5.77 -34.29
N HIS A 50 -2.07 6.11 -33.94
CA HIS A 50 -2.56 7.45 -33.66
C HIS A 50 -3.65 7.39 -32.58
N PHE A 51 -3.62 8.24 -31.56
CA PHE A 51 -4.56 8.12 -30.42
C PHE A 51 -5.93 8.78 -30.58
N GLY A 52 -6.16 9.51 -31.67
CA GLY A 52 -7.46 10.11 -31.95
C GLY A 52 -8.60 9.13 -32.23
N GLY A 53 -8.31 7.83 -32.42
CA GLY A 53 -9.31 6.76 -32.60
C GLY A 53 -9.48 5.84 -31.39
N TRP A 54 -9.08 6.26 -30.19
CA TRP A 54 -9.22 5.49 -28.96
C TRP A 54 -10.68 5.50 -28.46
N LYS A 55 -11.32 4.32 -28.43
CA LYS A 55 -12.76 4.14 -28.20
C LYS A 55 -13.15 3.91 -26.74
N SER A 56 -12.54 2.93 -26.07
CA SER A 56 -12.91 2.53 -24.71
C SER A 56 -11.77 1.78 -24.01
N GLY A 57 -11.87 1.63 -22.68
CA GLY A 57 -10.83 0.95 -21.89
C GLY A 57 -9.46 1.59 -22.05
N ASN A 58 -8.39 0.80 -22.00
CA ASN A 58 -7.02 1.24 -22.31
C ASN A 58 -6.77 1.19 -23.83
N GLY A 59 -5.82 1.99 -24.32
CA GLY A 59 -5.55 2.19 -25.74
C GLY A 59 -4.79 1.01 -26.33
N ALA A 60 -5.44 -0.16 -26.35
CA ALA A 60 -4.82 -1.43 -26.66
C ALA A 60 -4.82 -1.73 -28.16
N MET A 61 -3.64 -2.04 -28.69
CA MET A 61 -3.38 -2.33 -30.09
C MET A 61 -2.77 -3.72 -30.19
N TYR A 62 -3.44 -4.64 -30.89
CA TYR A 62 -3.13 -6.06 -30.87
C TYR A 62 -2.50 -6.51 -32.20
N ILE A 63 -1.45 -7.30 -32.08
CA ILE A 63 -0.83 -8.09 -33.13
C ILE A 63 -1.20 -9.54 -32.85
N ARG A 64 -2.21 -10.05 -33.56
CA ARG A 64 -2.62 -11.45 -33.49
C ARG A 64 -1.99 -12.23 -34.62
N PHE A 65 -1.45 -13.40 -34.30
CA PHE A 65 -0.85 -14.29 -35.27
C PHE A 65 -1.89 -15.28 -35.79
N LYS A 66 -1.94 -15.49 -37.11
CA LYS A 66 -2.77 -16.55 -37.71
C LYS A 66 -2.11 -17.92 -37.60
N GLU A 67 -0.80 -17.94 -37.52
CA GLU A 67 -0.02 -19.15 -37.31
C GLU A 67 0.05 -19.49 -35.83
N ASP A 68 0.04 -20.78 -35.53
CA ASP A 68 0.17 -21.29 -34.18
C ASP A 68 1.64 -21.43 -33.79
N PHE A 69 2.16 -20.40 -33.11
CA PHE A 69 3.48 -20.44 -32.50
C PHE A 69 3.46 -21.26 -31.22
N ILE A 70 3.68 -22.57 -31.36
CA ILE A 70 3.64 -23.56 -30.28
C ILE A 70 5.04 -23.99 -29.87
N THR A 71 5.22 -24.26 -28.58
CA THR A 71 6.35 -25.00 -28.05
C THR A 71 5.94 -26.14 -27.12
N GLU A 72 6.60 -27.29 -27.31
CA GLU A 72 6.46 -28.52 -26.51
C GLU A 72 7.54 -28.65 -25.43
N ARG A 73 8.49 -27.70 -25.39
CA ARG A 73 9.52 -27.56 -24.36
C ARG A 73 9.27 -26.26 -23.64
N MET A 74 9.45 -26.22 -22.31
CA MET A 74 9.28 -24.98 -21.55
C MET A 74 10.40 -24.00 -21.92
N PRO A 75 10.10 -22.83 -22.51
CA PRO A 75 11.10 -21.78 -22.70
C PRO A 75 11.44 -21.13 -21.36
N GLU A 76 12.68 -20.68 -21.20
CA GLU A 76 13.07 -19.83 -20.07
C GLU A 76 12.51 -18.41 -20.26
N LYS A 77 12.49 -17.93 -21.51
CA LYS A 77 12.07 -16.56 -21.85
C LYS A 77 11.33 -16.47 -23.19
N LEU A 78 10.52 -15.43 -23.33
CA LEU A 78 10.04 -14.91 -24.62
C LEU A 78 10.80 -13.62 -24.93
N GLY A 79 11.44 -13.55 -26.09
CA GLY A 79 12.29 -12.42 -26.48
C GLY A 79 12.00 -11.88 -27.87
N LEU A 80 12.34 -10.61 -28.10
CA LEU A 80 12.25 -9.95 -29.40
C LEU A 80 13.11 -8.69 -29.47
N TRP A 81 13.43 -8.24 -30.68
CA TRP A 81 14.01 -6.92 -30.92
C TRP A 81 12.91 -5.88 -31.14
N VAL A 82 13.06 -4.71 -30.52
CA VAL A 82 12.11 -3.60 -30.64
C VAL A 82 12.84 -2.31 -31.00
N TYR A 83 12.45 -1.70 -32.12
CA TYR A 83 12.83 -0.34 -32.46
C TYR A 83 11.81 0.63 -31.90
N GLY A 84 12.20 1.40 -30.88
CA GLY A 84 11.34 2.42 -30.27
C GLY A 84 11.41 3.77 -30.97
N ASP A 85 10.33 4.53 -30.89
CA ASP A 85 10.27 5.96 -31.29
C ASP A 85 10.46 6.92 -30.11
N GLY A 86 10.64 6.41 -28.89
CA GLY A 86 10.86 7.18 -27.67
C GLY A 86 9.59 7.47 -26.86
N HIS A 87 8.41 7.11 -27.37
CA HIS A 87 7.14 7.38 -26.70
C HIS A 87 6.06 6.34 -27.01
N SER A 88 6.46 5.16 -27.49
CA SER A 88 5.52 4.08 -27.84
C SER A 88 4.90 3.41 -26.62
N PRO A 89 3.71 2.82 -26.74
CA PRO A 89 2.99 2.32 -25.57
C PRO A 89 3.60 1.05 -24.98
N TRP A 90 3.16 0.70 -23.77
CA TRP A 90 3.64 -0.46 -23.01
C TRP A 90 3.39 -1.79 -23.75
N LEU A 91 4.45 -2.60 -23.97
CA LEU A 91 4.38 -3.82 -24.78
C LEU A 91 4.24 -5.08 -23.91
N ARG A 92 3.32 -5.97 -24.33
CA ARG A 92 2.93 -7.19 -23.59
C ARG A 92 2.64 -8.34 -24.54
N ALA A 93 2.59 -9.55 -24.02
CA ALA A 93 2.16 -10.73 -24.76
C ALA A 93 1.16 -11.58 -23.96
N THR A 94 0.32 -12.32 -24.68
CA THR A 94 -0.57 -13.34 -24.12
C THR A 94 -0.17 -14.70 -24.67
N LEU A 95 0.04 -15.66 -23.78
CA LEU A 95 0.26 -17.06 -24.10
C LEU A 95 -0.93 -17.89 -23.60
N LEU A 96 -1.17 -19.04 -24.23
CA LEU A 96 -2.07 -20.07 -23.75
C LEU A 96 -1.26 -21.26 -23.29
N ASP A 97 -1.60 -21.81 -22.13
CA ASP A 97 -1.01 -23.04 -21.63
C ASP A 97 -1.74 -24.30 -22.15
N GLY A 98 -1.24 -25.49 -21.79
CA GLY A 98 -1.79 -26.78 -22.21
C GLY A 98 -3.21 -27.07 -21.70
N HIS A 99 -3.72 -26.28 -20.76
CA HIS A 99 -5.12 -26.32 -20.33
C HIS A 99 -6.00 -25.30 -21.06
N GLY A 100 -5.41 -24.47 -21.92
CA GLY A 100 -6.08 -23.38 -22.61
C GLY A 100 -6.26 -22.14 -21.75
N GLU A 101 -5.59 -22.03 -20.60
CA GLU A 101 -5.63 -20.82 -19.78
C GLU A 101 -4.75 -19.72 -20.37
N ARG A 102 -5.26 -18.49 -20.38
CA ARG A 102 -4.47 -17.31 -20.78
C ARG A 102 -3.49 -16.92 -19.68
N LYS A 103 -2.24 -16.73 -20.08
CA LYS A 103 -1.16 -16.19 -19.26
C LYS A 103 -0.66 -14.89 -19.89
N TRP A 104 -0.32 -13.91 -19.06
CA TRP A 104 0.16 -12.61 -19.51
C TRP A 104 1.59 -12.39 -19.09
N VAL A 105 2.40 -11.87 -20.01
CA VAL A 105 3.75 -11.40 -19.72
C VAL A 105 3.92 -9.95 -20.15
N ASN A 106 4.74 -9.22 -19.40
CA ASN A 106 5.13 -7.86 -19.74
C ASN A 106 6.47 -7.92 -20.48
N LEU A 107 6.49 -7.46 -21.73
CA LEU A 107 7.72 -7.44 -22.55
C LEU A 107 8.56 -6.21 -22.23
N THR A 108 7.93 -5.12 -21.78
CA THR A 108 8.60 -3.95 -21.23
C THR A 108 8.06 -3.64 -19.83
N SER A 109 8.80 -2.86 -19.02
CA SER A 109 8.35 -2.43 -17.68
C SER A 109 7.39 -1.24 -17.70
N GLY A 110 7.22 -0.61 -18.86
CA GLY A 110 6.31 0.51 -19.11
C GLY A 110 6.35 0.90 -20.59
N ASN A 111 5.97 2.14 -20.90
CA ASN A 111 6.05 2.67 -22.26
C ASN A 111 7.50 2.61 -22.80
N ILE A 112 7.62 2.36 -24.10
CA ILE A 112 8.89 2.32 -24.84
C ILE A 112 9.42 3.76 -24.94
N ASN A 113 10.30 4.12 -24.00
CA ASN A 113 10.85 5.46 -23.85
C ASN A 113 12.23 5.66 -24.51
N TRP A 114 12.69 4.68 -25.30
CA TRP A 114 13.95 4.75 -26.02
C TRP A 114 13.74 4.89 -27.53
N ARG A 115 14.75 5.43 -28.20
CA ARG A 115 14.84 5.46 -29.67
C ARG A 115 15.86 4.44 -30.15
N GLY A 116 15.56 3.73 -31.23
CA GLY A 116 16.46 2.72 -31.79
C GLY A 116 16.14 1.29 -31.33
N TRP A 117 16.94 0.34 -31.82
CA TRP A 117 16.80 -1.10 -31.52
C TRP A 117 17.28 -1.46 -30.11
N LYS A 118 16.42 -2.10 -29.33
CA LYS A 118 16.74 -2.73 -28.04
C LYS A 118 16.21 -4.17 -28.05
N TYR A 119 17.01 -5.12 -27.59
CA TYR A 119 16.52 -6.47 -27.32
C TYR A 119 15.80 -6.46 -25.98
N ILE A 120 14.61 -7.04 -25.95
CA ILE A 120 13.80 -7.20 -24.74
C ILE A 120 13.43 -8.67 -24.60
N ASP A 121 13.40 -9.14 -23.36
CA ASP A 121 12.89 -10.45 -23.02
C ASP A 121 12.11 -10.41 -21.71
N THR A 122 11.38 -11.49 -21.45
CA THR A 122 10.61 -11.66 -20.22
C THR A 122 10.64 -13.13 -19.83
N PRO A 123 10.83 -13.44 -18.53
CA PRO A 123 10.84 -14.82 -18.07
C PRO A 123 9.48 -15.46 -18.24
N ILE A 124 9.49 -16.76 -18.58
CA ILE A 124 8.31 -17.61 -18.62
C ILE A 124 8.28 -18.43 -17.33
N ASP A 125 7.14 -18.48 -16.67
CA ASP A 125 6.99 -19.23 -15.41
C ASP A 125 7.12 -20.74 -15.69
N PRO A 126 8.09 -21.43 -15.08
CA PRO A 126 8.31 -22.85 -15.32
C PRO A 126 7.15 -23.74 -14.82
N ASN A 127 6.21 -23.19 -14.02
CA ASN A 127 5.04 -23.92 -13.53
C ASN A 127 3.85 -23.91 -14.52
N TRP A 128 3.93 -23.20 -15.63
CA TRP A 128 2.89 -23.27 -16.65
C TRP A 128 2.84 -24.66 -17.30
N VAL A 129 1.68 -25.02 -17.84
CA VAL A 129 1.46 -26.35 -18.41
C VAL A 129 1.77 -26.33 -19.90
N LEU A 130 2.58 -27.27 -20.39
CA LEU A 130 2.86 -27.42 -21.83
C LEU A 130 1.71 -28.14 -22.56
N PRO A 131 1.55 -27.94 -23.88
CA PRO A 131 2.30 -27.00 -24.72
C PRO A 131 1.94 -25.54 -24.46
N LEU A 132 2.88 -24.62 -24.70
CA LEU A 132 2.60 -23.19 -24.71
C LEU A 132 2.35 -22.70 -26.13
N ARG A 133 1.37 -21.82 -26.31
CA ARG A 133 1.07 -21.17 -27.59
C ARG A 133 1.05 -19.65 -27.44
N LEU A 134 1.84 -18.93 -28.24
CA LEU A 134 1.77 -17.47 -28.29
C LEU A 134 0.49 -17.05 -29.02
N GLU A 135 -0.43 -16.41 -28.31
CA GLU A 135 -1.71 -15.96 -28.88
C GLU A 135 -1.56 -14.59 -29.57
N GLN A 136 -0.90 -13.64 -28.90
CA GLN A 136 -0.81 -12.26 -29.37
C GLN A 136 0.28 -11.46 -28.66
N ILE A 137 0.81 -10.47 -29.36
CA ILE A 137 1.56 -9.34 -28.77
C ILE A 137 0.65 -8.12 -28.82
N TYR A 138 0.70 -7.25 -27.82
CA TYR A 138 -0.12 -6.05 -27.80
C TYR A 138 0.55 -4.89 -27.08
N ALA A 139 0.32 -3.68 -27.59
CA ALA A 139 0.78 -2.43 -26.99
C ALA A 139 -0.40 -1.74 -26.31
N VAL A 140 -0.20 -1.16 -25.12
CA VAL A 140 -1.27 -0.56 -24.30
C VAL A 140 -0.85 0.82 -23.81
N GLU A 141 -1.65 1.83 -24.13
CA GLU A 141 -1.56 3.15 -23.49
C GLU A 141 -2.54 3.25 -22.31
N GLN A 142 -2.03 3.70 -21.16
CA GLN A 142 -2.78 3.81 -19.91
C GLN A 142 -3.09 5.27 -19.55
N ASN A 143 -2.31 6.23 -20.06
CA ASN A 143 -2.57 7.65 -19.86
C ASN A 143 -3.81 8.10 -20.62
N LYS A 144 -4.89 8.38 -19.87
CA LYS A 144 -6.18 8.80 -20.42
C LYS A 144 -6.15 10.20 -21.01
N GLU A 145 -5.18 11.03 -20.67
CA GLU A 145 -5.04 12.38 -21.25
C GLU A 145 -4.71 12.33 -22.75
N LEU A 146 -4.11 11.23 -23.22
CA LEU A 146 -3.82 11.02 -24.63
C LEU A 146 -5.05 10.53 -25.42
N GLN A 147 -6.14 10.15 -24.73
CA GLN A 147 -7.34 9.65 -25.39
C GLN A 147 -7.97 10.72 -26.28
N GLY A 148 -8.11 10.43 -27.58
CA GLY A 148 -8.70 11.37 -28.53
C GLY A 148 -7.71 12.40 -29.09
N ASN A 149 -6.45 12.39 -28.65
CA ASN A 149 -5.41 13.26 -29.20
C ASN A 149 -5.03 12.82 -30.62
N ARG A 150 -5.37 13.65 -31.61
CA ARG A 150 -5.09 13.39 -33.03
C ARG A 150 -3.66 13.73 -33.46
N ASP A 151 -2.96 14.52 -32.67
CA ASP A 151 -1.59 14.91 -33.00
C ASP A 151 -0.57 13.91 -32.42
N TYR A 152 -1.02 13.05 -31.50
CA TYR A 152 -0.19 12.01 -30.93
C TYR A 152 -0.17 10.75 -31.81
N THR A 153 0.85 10.66 -32.64
CA THR A 153 1.13 9.54 -33.55
C THR A 153 2.55 9.01 -33.35
N GLY A 154 2.78 7.75 -33.70
CA GLY A 154 4.08 7.13 -33.60
C GLY A 154 4.13 5.79 -34.32
N CYS A 155 5.29 5.15 -34.25
CA CYS A 155 5.45 3.78 -34.71
C CYS A 155 6.63 3.10 -34.02
N PHE A 156 6.50 1.80 -33.83
CA PHE A 156 7.60 0.94 -33.42
C PHE A 156 7.71 -0.27 -34.35
N TYR A 157 8.86 -0.93 -34.32
CA TYR A 157 9.15 -2.09 -35.18
C TYR A 157 9.55 -3.28 -34.34
N LEU A 158 9.10 -4.47 -34.73
CA LEU A 158 9.42 -5.75 -34.10
C LEU A 158 10.22 -6.62 -35.06
N ASP A 159 11.26 -7.28 -34.55
CA ASP A 159 12.10 -8.18 -35.33
C ASP A 159 12.56 -9.37 -34.46
N HIS A 160 12.83 -10.53 -35.08
CA HIS A 160 13.35 -11.74 -34.45
C HIS A 160 12.61 -12.14 -33.15
N LEU A 161 11.31 -12.37 -33.26
CA LEU A 161 10.49 -12.90 -32.16
C LEU A 161 10.87 -14.36 -31.90
N ARG A 162 11.21 -14.71 -30.66
CA ARG A 162 11.75 -16.03 -30.33
C ARG A 162 11.37 -16.54 -28.94
N PHE A 163 11.27 -17.86 -28.82
CA PHE A 163 11.39 -18.56 -27.55
C PHE A 163 12.86 -18.85 -27.27
N VAL A 164 13.32 -18.58 -26.05
CA VAL A 164 14.68 -18.88 -25.59
C VAL A 164 14.60 -20.05 -24.59
N TYR A 165 15.29 -21.14 -24.86
CA TYR A 165 15.32 -22.32 -23.98
C TYR A 165 16.61 -22.39 -23.14
N GLU A 166 17.67 -21.74 -23.61
CA GLU A 166 18.95 -21.63 -22.92
C GLU A 166 19.49 -20.21 -23.12
N ASP A 167 19.50 -19.40 -22.06
CA ASP A 167 19.99 -18.02 -22.07
C ASP A 167 21.53 -17.95 -22.05
N LEU A 168 22.15 -18.17 -23.22
CA LEU A 168 23.62 -18.19 -23.38
C LEU A 168 24.19 -16.95 -24.09
N GLU A 169 23.34 -16.10 -24.66
CA GLU A 169 23.74 -14.92 -25.43
C GLU A 169 23.30 -13.64 -24.72
N ASP A 170 24.27 -12.76 -24.45
CA ASP A 170 23.98 -11.43 -23.95
C ASP A 170 23.67 -10.49 -25.11
N LEU A 171 22.39 -10.14 -25.22
CA LEU A 171 21.87 -9.20 -26.24
C LEU A 171 21.40 -7.87 -25.64
N SER A 172 21.46 -7.73 -24.32
CA SER A 172 20.91 -6.59 -23.58
C SER A 172 22.05 -5.76 -23.02
N GLY A 173 22.19 -4.51 -23.49
CA GLY A 173 23.21 -3.63 -22.96
C GLY A 173 22.90 -3.10 -21.56
N PRO A 174 23.88 -2.45 -20.90
CA PRO A 174 23.73 -1.94 -19.55
C PRO A 174 22.60 -0.94 -19.38
N GLU A 175 21.97 -0.93 -18.21
CA GLU A 175 20.88 -0.01 -17.89
C GLU A 175 21.29 1.04 -16.85
N PHE A 176 20.97 2.31 -17.15
CA PHE A 176 21.15 3.40 -16.21
C PHE A 176 19.98 3.50 -15.23
N ARG A 177 20.27 3.70 -13.94
CA ARG A 177 19.29 3.80 -12.85
C ARG A 177 19.71 4.85 -11.82
N ASN A 178 18.77 5.36 -11.03
CA ASN A 178 19.04 6.29 -9.93
C ASN A 178 19.80 7.56 -10.35
N ILE A 179 19.39 8.18 -11.46
CA ILE A 179 20.00 9.44 -11.92
C ILE A 179 19.74 10.55 -10.88
N GLN A 180 20.81 11.20 -10.44
CA GLN A 180 20.79 12.32 -9.51
C GLN A 180 21.54 13.53 -10.10
N PRO A 181 21.10 14.76 -9.82
CA PRO A 181 19.85 15.11 -9.12
C PRO A 181 18.60 14.75 -9.94
N VAL A 182 17.52 14.38 -9.26
CA VAL A 182 16.23 14.10 -9.94
C VAL A 182 15.62 15.38 -10.52
N THR A 183 15.78 16.51 -9.82
CA THR A 183 15.21 17.79 -10.25
C THR A 183 16.04 18.41 -11.38
N PRO A 184 15.39 18.88 -12.46
CA PRO A 184 16.11 19.46 -13.59
C PRO A 184 16.59 20.90 -13.32
N VAL A 185 16.27 21.50 -12.17
CA VAL A 185 16.69 22.87 -11.80
C VAL A 185 17.61 22.80 -10.59
N ILE A 186 18.77 23.47 -10.68
CA ILE A 186 19.78 23.52 -9.63
C ILE A 186 20.00 24.98 -9.23
N TYR A 187 19.85 25.28 -7.94
CA TYR A 187 19.91 26.65 -7.40
C TYR A 187 21.28 27.04 -6.83
N ARG A 188 22.32 26.29 -7.21
CA ARG A 188 23.70 26.46 -6.74
C ARG A 188 24.66 26.32 -7.90
N ASN A 189 25.83 26.94 -7.79
CA ASN A 189 26.84 26.92 -8.85
C ASN A 189 27.69 25.62 -8.85
N HIS A 190 27.30 24.61 -8.10
CA HIS A 190 27.97 23.32 -8.04
C HIS A 190 26.97 22.20 -7.73
N PHE A 191 27.17 21.02 -8.27
CA PHE A 191 26.43 19.81 -7.89
C PHE A 191 27.18 18.56 -8.34
N ILE A 192 26.78 17.39 -7.84
CA ILE A 192 27.29 16.10 -8.31
C ILE A 192 26.19 15.47 -9.14
N PHE A 193 26.51 15.14 -10.39
CA PHE A 193 25.72 14.21 -11.17
C PHE A 193 26.14 12.80 -10.77
N SER A 194 25.18 11.93 -10.47
CA SER A 194 25.43 10.51 -10.30
C SER A 194 24.38 9.64 -10.96
N THR A 195 24.77 8.43 -11.34
CA THR A 195 23.87 7.42 -11.90
C THR A 195 24.49 6.04 -11.72
N LYS A 196 23.66 5.03 -11.45
CA LYS A 196 24.11 3.63 -11.53
C LYS A 196 24.03 3.13 -12.96
N VAL A 197 24.98 2.30 -13.37
CA VAL A 197 24.96 1.58 -14.64
C VAL A 197 25.15 0.10 -14.36
N VAL A 198 24.13 -0.70 -14.63
CA VAL A 198 24.07 -2.11 -14.21
C VAL A 198 23.85 -2.99 -15.42
N ASP A 199 24.61 -4.08 -15.50
CA ASP A 199 24.37 -5.17 -16.43
C ASP A 199 24.29 -6.51 -15.66
N MET A 200 23.36 -7.37 -16.04
CA MET A 200 23.03 -8.59 -15.29
C MET A 200 23.69 -9.85 -15.87
N GLN A 201 24.31 -9.78 -17.05
CA GLN A 201 24.88 -10.94 -17.72
C GLN A 201 26.40 -10.80 -17.85
N THR A 202 26.90 -10.11 -18.87
CA THR A 202 28.35 -10.01 -19.09
C THR A 202 29.04 -8.91 -18.29
N GLY A 203 28.27 -8.03 -17.64
CA GLY A 203 28.78 -6.92 -16.85
C GLY A 203 29.15 -5.71 -17.70
N VAL A 204 29.20 -4.54 -17.07
CA VAL A 204 29.54 -3.27 -17.74
C VAL A 204 31.03 -3.24 -18.08
N ASP A 205 31.40 -2.94 -19.33
CA ASP A 205 32.79 -2.65 -19.70
C ASP A 205 33.16 -1.22 -19.28
N PRO A 206 34.02 -1.02 -18.27
CA PRO A 206 34.34 0.31 -17.76
C PRO A 206 35.01 1.22 -18.80
N HIS A 207 35.72 0.65 -19.78
CA HIS A 207 36.42 1.41 -20.82
C HIS A 207 35.47 1.93 -21.90
N SER A 208 34.25 1.40 -21.95
CA SER A 208 33.23 1.82 -22.90
C SER A 208 32.41 3.01 -22.41
N ILE A 209 32.45 3.31 -21.11
CA ILE A 209 31.66 4.36 -20.47
C ILE A 209 32.11 5.72 -20.99
N LYS A 210 31.16 6.51 -21.50
CA LYS A 210 31.40 7.89 -21.92
C LYS A 210 30.41 8.81 -21.25
N VAL A 211 30.91 9.82 -20.56
CA VAL A 211 30.12 10.93 -20.03
C VAL A 211 30.47 12.19 -20.82
N LYS A 212 29.45 12.91 -21.27
CA LYS A 212 29.58 14.20 -21.95
C LYS A 212 28.74 15.26 -21.25
N VAL A 213 29.30 16.46 -21.19
CA VAL A 213 28.60 17.68 -20.77
C VAL A 213 28.63 18.67 -21.92
N ASN A 214 27.46 19.15 -22.35
CA ASN A 214 27.33 20.06 -23.49
C ASN A 214 28.07 19.55 -24.74
N ASN A 215 27.87 18.25 -25.05
CA ASN A 215 28.50 17.51 -26.14
C ASN A 215 30.03 17.33 -26.06
N LYS A 216 30.67 17.76 -24.98
CA LYS A 216 32.11 17.56 -24.75
C LYS A 216 32.32 16.43 -23.76
N GLN A 217 33.20 15.49 -24.08
CA GLN A 217 33.58 14.42 -23.16
C GLN A 217 34.26 15.00 -21.91
N VAL A 218 33.92 14.47 -20.74
CA VAL A 218 34.45 14.90 -19.45
C VAL A 218 35.06 13.73 -18.70
N ASP A 219 36.00 14.03 -17.80
CA ASP A 219 36.52 13.04 -16.85
C ASP A 219 35.48 12.77 -15.77
N PHE A 220 35.20 11.51 -15.50
CA PHE A 220 34.22 11.05 -14.50
C PHE A 220 34.87 10.01 -13.58
N THR A 221 34.23 9.72 -12.46
CA THR A 221 34.61 8.58 -11.60
C THR A 221 33.62 7.46 -11.83
N TYR A 222 34.12 6.23 -11.99
CA TYR A 222 33.30 5.02 -11.97
C TYR A 222 33.74 4.14 -10.80
N ASP A 223 32.84 3.93 -9.85
CA ASP A 223 32.99 2.98 -8.77
C ASP A 223 32.42 1.64 -9.22
N SER A 224 33.31 0.67 -9.49
CA SER A 224 32.92 -0.66 -9.95
C SER A 224 32.23 -1.51 -8.87
N GLU A 225 32.48 -1.24 -7.58
CA GLU A 225 31.84 -1.98 -6.49
C GLU A 225 30.37 -1.57 -6.36
N ASN A 226 30.11 -0.26 -6.42
CA ASN A 226 28.75 0.30 -6.32
C ASN A 226 28.03 0.44 -7.67
N GLN A 227 28.75 0.18 -8.77
CA GLN A 227 28.33 0.35 -10.16
C GLN A 227 27.83 1.77 -10.45
N GLU A 228 28.52 2.77 -9.88
CA GLU A 228 28.09 4.16 -9.87
C GLU A 228 29.06 5.07 -10.63
N ILE A 229 28.50 5.86 -11.55
CA ILE A 229 29.19 6.94 -12.25
C ILE A 229 28.91 8.24 -11.51
N THR A 230 29.96 9.03 -11.25
CA THR A 230 29.84 10.37 -10.69
C THR A 230 30.63 11.41 -11.48
N TYR A 231 30.07 12.61 -11.58
CA TYR A 231 30.72 13.77 -12.17
C TYR A 231 30.42 15.03 -11.36
N SER A 232 31.48 15.74 -10.93
CA SER A 232 31.35 16.95 -10.12
C SER A 232 31.32 18.21 -11.00
N PHE A 233 30.18 18.90 -10.99
CA PHE A 233 30.07 20.24 -11.55
C PHE A 233 30.50 21.27 -10.51
N GLN A 234 31.39 22.19 -10.89
CA GLN A 234 31.91 23.24 -10.03
C GLN A 234 31.92 24.58 -10.78
N ARG A 235 31.73 25.68 -10.05
CA ARG A 235 31.82 27.07 -10.57
C ARG A 235 30.95 27.31 -11.81
N LEU A 236 29.75 26.74 -11.84
CA LEU A 236 28.78 26.89 -12.92
C LEU A 236 28.29 28.31 -13.04
N LYS A 237 27.89 28.68 -14.26
CA LYS A 237 27.14 29.91 -14.53
C LYS A 237 25.67 29.55 -14.71
N ALA A 238 24.79 30.53 -14.55
CA ALA A 238 23.39 30.34 -14.90
C ALA A 238 23.25 29.93 -16.37
N GLY A 239 22.36 28.99 -16.66
CA GLY A 239 22.17 28.44 -18.01
C GLY A 239 21.84 26.95 -18.02
N TYR A 240 21.84 26.35 -19.21
CA TYR A 240 21.52 24.94 -19.40
C TYR A 240 22.78 24.10 -19.58
N TYR A 241 22.81 22.96 -18.91
CA TYR A 241 23.88 21.97 -18.99
C TYR A 241 23.28 20.63 -19.36
N HIS A 242 23.69 20.12 -20.52
CA HIS A 242 23.24 18.86 -21.03
C HIS A 242 24.20 17.74 -20.65
N VAL A 243 23.73 16.76 -19.87
CA VAL A 243 24.47 15.56 -19.48
C VAL A 243 24.04 14.38 -20.33
N TYR A 244 25.02 13.76 -20.96
CA TYR A 244 24.85 12.55 -21.74
C TYR A 244 25.77 11.45 -21.19
N ALA A 245 25.26 10.24 -20.99
CA ALA A 245 26.09 9.10 -20.63
C ALA A 245 25.67 7.84 -21.39
N GLU A 246 26.65 7.15 -21.99
CA GLU A 246 26.48 5.85 -22.63
C GLU A 246 27.50 4.85 -22.08
N ALA A 247 27.16 3.57 -22.11
CA ALA A 247 28.05 2.48 -21.75
C ALA A 247 27.79 1.27 -22.64
N ARG A 248 28.72 0.32 -22.65
CA ARG A 248 28.55 -1.02 -23.22
C ARG A 248 28.86 -2.07 -22.18
N ASP A 249 28.30 -3.25 -22.37
CA ASP A 249 28.71 -4.44 -21.65
C ASP A 249 29.96 -5.06 -22.29
N HIS A 250 30.43 -6.17 -21.72
CA HIS A 250 31.55 -6.94 -22.27
C HIS A 250 31.20 -7.73 -23.54
N ALA A 251 29.91 -7.93 -23.86
CA ALA A 251 29.44 -8.45 -25.14
C ALA A 251 29.40 -7.38 -26.26
N GLY A 252 29.57 -6.11 -25.91
CA GLY A 252 29.55 -4.97 -26.82
C GLY A 252 28.18 -4.36 -27.06
N ASN A 253 27.12 -4.77 -26.35
CA ASN A 253 25.79 -4.19 -26.47
C ASN A 253 25.76 -2.78 -25.85
N LEU A 254 25.02 -1.86 -26.47
CA LEU A 254 24.94 -0.46 -26.06
C LEU A 254 23.84 -0.24 -25.01
N SER A 255 24.08 0.64 -24.04
CA SER A 255 23.08 1.11 -23.09
C SER A 255 21.95 1.86 -23.79
N ILE A 256 20.72 1.30 -23.73
CA ILE A 256 19.53 1.88 -24.35
C ILE A 256 18.36 1.83 -23.34
N PRO A 257 17.80 2.99 -22.91
CA PRO A 257 18.24 4.33 -23.26
C PRO A 257 19.59 4.69 -22.61
N CYS A 258 20.31 5.62 -23.25
CA CYS A 258 21.42 6.33 -22.63
C CYS A 258 20.89 7.39 -21.64
N VAL A 259 21.75 7.90 -20.75
CA VAL A 259 21.40 9.12 -20.00
C VAL A 259 21.38 10.28 -20.97
N ASN A 260 20.31 11.07 -20.93
CA ASN A 260 20.14 12.24 -21.78
C ASN A 260 19.39 13.34 -21.00
N GLN A 261 20.04 13.92 -20.00
CA GLN A 261 19.44 14.84 -19.03
C GLN A 261 19.84 16.28 -19.29
N THR A 262 18.93 17.24 -19.06
CA THR A 262 19.26 18.68 -19.09
C THR A 262 19.01 19.29 -17.72
N TYR A 263 20.03 19.94 -17.18
CA TYR A 263 19.96 20.70 -15.93
C TYR A 263 19.98 22.20 -16.22
N ARG A 264 19.03 22.94 -15.65
CA ARG A 264 18.97 24.40 -15.64
C ARG A 264 19.60 24.91 -14.35
N ILE A 265 20.70 25.63 -14.46
CA ILE A 265 21.33 26.31 -13.33
C ILE A 265 20.69 27.68 -13.20
N ASP A 266 20.03 27.91 -12.08
CA ASP A 266 19.38 29.17 -11.73
C ASP A 266 20.08 29.76 -10.52
N LEU A 267 20.81 30.87 -10.73
CA LEU A 267 21.53 31.58 -9.67
C LEU A 267 20.87 32.93 -9.36
N SER A 268 19.60 33.10 -9.75
CA SER A 268 18.84 34.28 -9.37
C SER A 268 18.66 34.33 -7.85
N PRO A 269 18.60 35.54 -7.25
CA PRO A 269 18.24 35.68 -5.85
C PRO A 269 16.93 34.93 -5.54
N ASP A 270 16.85 34.44 -4.32
CA ASP A 270 15.62 33.89 -3.79
C ASP A 270 14.77 35.02 -3.21
N LEU A 271 13.55 35.15 -3.73
CA LEU A 271 12.60 36.21 -3.35
C LEU A 271 11.26 35.63 -2.89
N ASP A 272 11.11 34.31 -2.95
CA ASP A 272 9.87 33.62 -2.62
C ASP A 272 9.96 33.16 -1.15
N PRO A 273 8.94 33.39 -0.32
CA PRO A 273 8.93 32.85 1.03
C PRO A 273 8.80 31.31 1.01
N PRO A 274 9.18 30.63 2.09
CA PRO A 274 8.99 29.19 2.19
C PRO A 274 7.49 28.85 2.10
N LEU A 275 7.17 27.72 1.45
CA LEU A 275 5.82 27.20 1.36
C LEU A 275 5.45 26.51 2.68
N LEU A 276 4.46 27.05 3.39
CA LEU A 276 3.86 26.45 4.57
C LEU A 276 2.58 25.69 4.17
N SER A 277 2.49 24.42 4.59
CA SER A 277 1.39 23.51 4.22
C SER A 277 1.09 22.49 5.33
N GLN A 278 0.08 21.63 5.10
CA GLN A 278 -0.28 20.51 5.97
C GLN A 278 -0.57 20.89 7.44
N ILE A 279 -1.07 22.11 7.66
CA ILE A 279 -1.31 22.64 9.00
C ILE A 279 -2.50 21.93 9.65
N THR A 280 -2.28 21.39 10.85
CA THR A 280 -3.33 20.89 11.74
C THR A 280 -3.10 21.43 13.15
N PRO A 281 -4.13 21.67 13.98
CA PRO A 281 -5.58 21.52 13.71
C PRO A 281 -6.12 22.34 12.54
N VAL A 282 -7.19 21.87 11.90
CA VAL A 282 -7.89 22.58 10.80
C VAL A 282 -9.09 23.36 11.34
N GLU A 283 -9.60 24.32 10.55
CA GLU A 283 -10.74 25.14 10.99
C GLU A 283 -12.09 24.43 10.88
N THR A 284 -12.16 23.37 10.06
CA THR A 284 -13.39 22.65 9.73
C THR A 284 -13.75 21.54 10.72
N VAL A 285 -12.85 21.23 11.66
CA VAL A 285 -12.97 20.10 12.59
C VAL A 285 -12.83 20.59 14.02
N VAL A 286 -13.65 20.01 14.90
CA VAL A 286 -13.58 20.26 16.35
C VAL A 286 -12.66 19.22 16.98
N GLU A 287 -11.55 19.68 17.54
CA GLU A 287 -10.59 18.85 18.25
C GLU A 287 -11.19 18.31 19.56
N ARG A 288 -11.05 17.00 19.77
CA ARG A 288 -11.57 16.29 20.96
C ARG A 288 -10.56 16.12 22.07
N THR A 289 -9.39 16.73 21.90
CA THR A 289 -8.28 16.73 22.85
C THR A 289 -7.96 18.14 23.32
N GLN A 290 -7.56 18.27 24.57
CA GLN A 290 -7.07 19.53 25.14
C GLN A 290 -5.59 19.77 24.86
N THR A 291 -4.91 18.78 24.27
CA THR A 291 -3.48 18.83 23.92
C THR A 291 -3.29 18.47 22.44
N PRO A 292 -3.96 19.16 21.50
CA PRO A 292 -3.85 18.84 20.08
C PRO A 292 -2.41 18.95 19.59
N ARG A 293 -2.00 18.01 18.75
CA ARG A 293 -0.74 18.10 18.02
C ARG A 293 -0.87 19.18 16.96
N ILE A 294 -0.04 20.21 17.05
CA ILE A 294 0.11 21.18 15.97
C ILE A 294 1.12 20.60 14.99
N THR A 295 0.69 20.32 13.76
CA THR A 295 1.56 19.78 12.70
C THR A 295 1.66 20.79 11.57
N PHE A 296 2.81 20.88 10.91
CA PHE A 296 2.99 21.68 9.70
C PHE A 296 4.12 21.09 8.84
N HIS A 297 4.14 21.47 7.56
CA HIS A 297 5.21 21.15 6.63
C HIS A 297 5.71 22.42 5.94
N LEU A 298 7.01 22.66 6.01
CA LEU A 298 7.71 23.78 5.37
C LEU A 298 8.64 23.27 4.27
N SER A 299 8.56 23.87 3.09
CA SER A 299 9.49 23.57 2.00
C SER A 299 9.90 24.85 1.29
N ASP A 300 11.16 24.95 0.93
CA ASP A 300 11.66 25.98 0.05
C ASP A 300 12.55 25.36 -1.03
N GLN A 301 12.39 25.84 -2.27
CA GLN A 301 13.08 25.24 -3.41
C GLN A 301 14.51 25.76 -3.58
N LYS A 302 14.80 26.98 -3.15
CA LYS A 302 16.01 27.72 -3.52
C LYS A 302 16.99 27.79 -2.36
N SER A 303 16.77 28.72 -1.42
CA SER A 303 17.69 28.96 -0.32
C SER A 303 17.53 27.93 0.80
N GLY A 304 16.37 27.28 0.89
CA GLY A 304 16.01 26.34 1.95
C GLY A 304 15.39 27.06 3.14
N VAL A 305 14.63 26.32 3.95
CA VAL A 305 14.02 26.83 5.19
C VAL A 305 15.10 27.03 6.25
N ASP A 306 15.08 28.16 6.97
CA ASP A 306 15.92 28.41 8.15
C ASP A 306 15.18 27.94 9.42
N PRO A 307 15.55 26.78 10.01
CA PRO A 307 14.85 26.24 11.17
C PRO A 307 14.90 27.13 12.41
N GLY A 308 15.93 27.98 12.53
CA GLY A 308 16.09 28.90 13.66
C GLY A 308 15.09 30.05 13.67
N THR A 309 14.30 30.20 12.60
CA THR A 309 13.29 31.24 12.44
C THR A 309 11.86 30.74 12.57
N ILE A 310 11.67 29.43 12.77
CA ILE A 310 10.35 28.82 12.91
C ILE A 310 9.79 29.18 14.28
N GLU A 311 8.65 29.87 14.29
CA GLU A 311 7.92 30.24 15.48
C GLU A 311 6.48 29.71 15.38
N VAL A 312 6.02 29.06 16.46
CA VAL A 312 4.64 28.59 16.60
C VAL A 312 4.06 29.22 17.85
N LEU A 313 3.05 30.08 17.68
CA LEU A 313 2.31 30.71 18.76
C LEU A 313 0.91 30.11 18.86
N LEU A 314 0.48 29.80 20.08
CA LEU A 314 -0.86 29.34 20.38
C LEU A 314 -1.47 30.27 21.42
N ASN A 315 -2.52 31.02 21.02
CA ASN A 315 -3.09 32.09 21.84
C ASN A 315 -2.02 33.08 22.37
N GLU A 316 -1.13 33.52 21.48
CA GLU A 316 0.01 34.41 21.80
C GLU A 316 1.11 33.77 22.69
N GLU A 317 0.97 32.50 23.07
CA GLU A 317 1.96 31.75 23.85
C GLU A 317 2.87 30.94 22.90
N GLY A 318 4.19 31.20 22.95
CA GLY A 318 5.17 30.51 22.11
C GLY A 318 5.41 29.07 22.53
N LEU A 319 5.47 28.16 21.56
CA LEU A 319 5.64 26.73 21.78
C LEU A 319 7.03 26.24 21.37
N GLU A 320 7.47 25.16 22.02
CA GLU A 320 8.66 24.43 21.59
C GLU A 320 8.36 23.67 20.29
N VAL A 321 9.17 23.93 19.27
CA VAL A 321 9.06 23.32 17.94
C VAL A 321 10.07 22.19 17.78
N TYR A 322 9.59 21.03 17.35
CA TYR A 322 10.44 20.01 16.75
C TYR A 322 10.30 20.08 15.23
N PHE A 323 11.42 20.16 14.52
CA PHE A 323 11.46 20.28 13.05
C PHE A 323 12.51 19.33 12.47
N ASP A 324 12.09 18.53 11.51
CA ASP A 324 12.96 17.70 10.69
C ASP A 324 13.33 18.48 9.42
N ALA A 325 14.57 18.98 9.38
CA ALA A 325 15.06 19.81 8.27
C ALA A 325 15.26 19.03 6.97
N ASP A 326 15.40 17.69 7.03
CA ASP A 326 15.60 16.87 5.84
C ASP A 326 14.30 16.67 5.07
N THR A 327 13.17 16.63 5.78
CA THR A 327 11.85 16.37 5.19
C THR A 327 10.94 17.58 5.18
N GLY A 328 11.21 18.60 6.00
CA GLY A 328 10.36 19.78 6.15
C GLY A 328 9.18 19.60 7.12
N TRP A 329 9.03 18.44 7.77
CA TRP A 329 7.97 18.21 8.75
C TRP A 329 8.30 18.84 10.11
N GLY A 330 7.31 19.50 10.72
CA GLY A 330 7.43 20.05 12.06
C GLY A 330 6.18 19.84 12.89
N TYR A 331 6.36 19.80 14.21
CA TYR A 331 5.25 19.81 15.15
C TYR A 331 5.57 20.56 16.44
N ALA A 332 4.51 20.98 17.12
CA ALA A 332 4.55 21.57 18.46
C ALA A 332 3.39 21.02 19.31
N LEU A 333 3.52 21.14 20.63
CA LEU A 333 2.48 20.76 21.59
C LEU A 333 2.14 21.93 22.54
N PRO A 334 0.87 22.07 22.95
CA PRO A 334 0.51 23.04 23.98
C PRO A 334 1.25 22.76 25.29
N ILE A 335 1.72 23.82 25.96
CA ILE A 335 2.41 23.74 27.25
C ILE A 335 1.46 23.27 28.37
N ARG A 336 0.15 23.46 28.18
CA ARG A 336 -0.90 23.12 29.13
C ARG A 336 -2.17 22.70 28.39
N LYS A 337 -3.05 21.98 29.09
CA LYS A 337 -4.39 21.65 28.59
C LYS A 337 -5.14 22.94 28.22
N LEU A 338 -5.72 22.93 27.03
CA LEU A 338 -6.53 24.01 26.51
C LEU A 338 -7.99 23.87 26.96
N GLU A 339 -8.65 25.00 27.18
CA GLU A 339 -10.07 25.04 27.52
C GLU A 339 -10.96 24.72 26.32
N ASN A 340 -12.23 24.38 26.56
CA ASN A 340 -13.19 24.28 25.47
C ASN A 340 -13.47 25.66 24.87
N GLY A 341 -13.44 25.77 23.55
CA GLY A 341 -13.67 27.03 22.86
C GLY A 341 -12.81 27.20 21.61
N THR A 342 -12.72 28.44 21.13
CA THR A 342 -11.93 28.81 19.96
C THR A 342 -10.52 29.21 20.37
N HIS A 343 -9.52 28.68 19.68
CA HIS A 343 -8.10 28.98 19.85
C HIS A 343 -7.51 29.54 18.56
N ILE A 344 -6.43 30.30 18.68
CA ILE A 344 -5.71 30.92 17.58
C ILE A 344 -4.31 30.32 17.51
N LEU A 345 -3.95 29.80 16.34
CA LEU A 345 -2.64 29.28 16.00
C LEU A 345 -1.99 30.26 15.01
N GLU A 346 -0.73 30.62 15.25
CA GLU A 346 0.10 31.37 14.31
C GLU A 346 1.41 30.62 14.09
N ILE A 347 1.81 30.49 12.82
CA ILE A 347 3.08 29.88 12.42
C ILE A 347 3.81 30.87 11.52
N THR A 348 5.05 31.19 11.89
CA THR A 348 5.96 32.04 11.12
C THR A 348 7.24 31.29 10.81
N ALA A 349 7.80 31.46 9.62
CA ALA A 349 9.09 30.90 9.25
C ALA A 349 9.76 31.77 8.18
N LYS A 350 11.08 31.66 8.06
CA LYS A 350 11.86 32.27 6.99
C LYS A 350 12.68 31.22 6.24
N ASP A 351 13.04 31.56 5.02
CA ASP A 351 14.10 30.89 4.30
C ASP A 351 15.48 31.50 4.66
N TYR A 352 16.57 30.91 4.15
CA TYR A 352 17.93 31.44 4.36
C TYR A 352 18.20 32.74 3.58
N ALA A 353 17.34 33.14 2.64
CA ALA A 353 17.39 34.44 1.98
C ALA A 353 16.69 35.56 2.78
N GLY A 354 15.97 35.22 3.84
CA GLY A 354 15.25 36.13 4.72
C GLY A 354 13.81 36.41 4.30
N ASN A 355 13.27 35.72 3.29
CA ASN A 355 11.86 35.82 2.90
C ASN A 355 11.00 35.12 3.95
N GLN A 356 9.91 35.77 4.37
CA GLN A 356 9.10 35.32 5.50
C GLN A 356 7.71 34.87 5.07
N ILE A 357 7.24 33.75 5.64
CA ILE A 357 5.84 33.35 5.65
C ILE A 357 5.27 33.51 7.05
N ALA A 358 4.00 33.93 7.16
CA ALA A 358 3.25 33.92 8.40
C ALA A 358 1.80 33.50 8.11
N GLN A 359 1.27 32.56 8.88
CA GLN A 359 -0.10 32.09 8.74
C GLN A 359 -0.80 32.01 10.09
N LEU A 360 -1.95 32.68 10.18
CA LEU A 360 -2.87 32.61 11.32
C LEU A 360 -4.05 31.69 10.98
N ARG A 361 -4.45 30.86 11.95
CA ARG A 361 -5.55 29.90 11.82
C ARG A 361 -6.37 29.84 13.11
N LYS A 362 -7.69 29.65 12.99
CA LYS A 362 -8.58 29.40 14.14
C LYS A 362 -9.00 27.94 14.17
N PHE A 363 -9.08 27.36 15.35
CA PHE A 363 -9.62 26.01 15.54
C PHE A 363 -10.44 25.93 16.81
N GLN A 364 -11.25 24.87 16.93
CA GLN A 364 -12.15 24.68 18.07
C GLN A 364 -11.77 23.44 18.87
N ILE A 365 -11.85 23.55 20.19
CA ILE A 365 -11.72 22.42 21.12
C ILE A 365 -13.06 22.15 21.78
N GLN A 366 -13.42 20.87 21.81
CA GLN A 366 -14.48 20.34 22.65
C GLN A 366 -14.06 18.97 23.18
N ALA A 367 -13.40 18.97 24.34
CA ALA A 367 -12.91 17.77 25.02
C ALA A 367 -14.01 16.74 25.26
N LEU A 368 -13.64 15.46 25.24
CA LEU A 368 -14.53 14.39 25.68
C LEU A 368 -14.87 14.54 27.17
N PRO A 369 -16.09 14.17 27.59
CA PRO A 369 -16.39 14.05 29.01
C PRO A 369 -15.53 12.95 29.66
N GLU A 370 -15.22 13.12 30.95
CA GLU A 370 -14.59 12.06 31.72
C GLU A 370 -15.50 10.82 31.77
N PRO A 371 -14.94 9.62 31.57
CA PRO A 371 -15.73 8.40 31.52
C PRO A 371 -16.27 8.04 32.90
N ILE A 372 -17.49 7.50 32.95
CA ILE A 372 -18.14 7.05 34.18
C ILE A 372 -18.33 5.53 34.12
N GLY A 373 -17.56 4.80 34.94
CA GLY A 373 -17.64 3.34 35.02
C GLY A 373 -16.96 2.64 33.85
N LYS A 374 -17.58 1.55 33.37
CA LYS A 374 -17.09 0.79 32.22
C LYS A 374 -17.32 1.58 30.93
N GLN A 375 -16.31 1.62 30.06
CA GLN A 375 -16.39 2.20 28.73
C GLN A 375 -16.49 1.11 27.65
N GLU A 376 -17.29 1.36 26.61
CA GLU A 376 -17.35 0.55 25.39
C GLU A 376 -16.99 1.39 24.17
N ILE A 377 -15.92 0.99 23.48
CA ILE A 377 -15.40 1.66 22.29
C ILE A 377 -15.51 0.70 21.11
N LEU A 378 -16.26 1.10 20.09
CA LEU A 378 -16.41 0.27 18.89
C LEU A 378 -15.27 0.55 17.90
N ILE A 379 -14.66 -0.51 17.38
CA ILE A 379 -13.57 -0.43 16.40
C ILE A 379 -14.07 -0.92 15.05
N ILE A 380 -14.11 -0.04 14.05
CA ILE A 380 -14.61 -0.36 12.71
C ILE A 380 -13.43 -0.47 11.73
N PRO A 381 -13.04 -1.69 11.33
CA PRO A 381 -12.02 -1.90 10.28
C PRO A 381 -12.58 -1.70 8.88
N ASP A 382 -11.77 -1.12 7.98
CA ASP A 382 -11.81 -1.24 6.51
C ASP A 382 -13.22 -1.38 5.91
N THR A 383 -13.92 -0.25 5.72
CA THR A 383 -15.29 -0.26 5.19
C THR A 383 -15.36 -0.13 3.67
N HIS A 384 -14.40 0.55 3.04
CA HIS A 384 -14.20 0.82 1.61
C HIS A 384 -15.35 1.45 0.80
N SER A 385 -16.59 1.18 1.18
CA SER A 385 -17.78 1.47 0.41
C SER A 385 -18.86 2.04 1.31
N PHE A 386 -19.71 2.86 0.70
CA PHE A 386 -20.82 3.51 1.38
C PHE A 386 -21.74 2.52 2.11
N ASP A 387 -22.12 1.41 1.47
CA ASP A 387 -23.07 0.44 2.05
C ASP A 387 -22.47 -0.33 3.22
N CYS A 388 -21.21 -0.73 3.12
CA CYS A 388 -20.50 -1.39 4.21
C CYS A 388 -20.31 -0.44 5.40
N GLY A 389 -19.91 0.81 5.13
CA GLY A 389 -19.82 1.86 6.15
C GLY A 389 -21.17 2.13 6.81
N MET A 390 -22.23 2.35 6.03
CA MET A 390 -23.60 2.53 6.53
C MET A 390 -24.00 1.41 7.50
N ARG A 391 -23.79 0.16 7.09
CA ARG A 391 -24.09 -1.02 7.92
C ARG A 391 -23.25 -1.04 9.20
N ALA A 392 -21.93 -0.89 9.09
CA ALA A 392 -21.01 -0.98 10.22
C ALA A 392 -21.32 0.07 11.30
N PHE A 393 -21.47 1.34 10.90
CA PHE A 393 -21.79 2.43 11.82
C PHE A 393 -23.17 2.28 12.46
N GLN A 394 -24.19 1.82 11.71
CA GLN A 394 -25.51 1.54 12.29
C GLN A 394 -25.48 0.39 13.31
N LEU A 395 -24.74 -0.69 13.03
CA LEU A 395 -24.58 -1.80 13.98
C LEU A 395 -23.82 -1.37 15.24
N SER A 396 -22.75 -0.58 15.07
CA SER A 396 -22.02 0.03 16.18
C SER A 396 -22.92 0.92 17.04
N ALA A 397 -23.70 1.82 16.43
CA ALA A 397 -24.55 2.75 17.15
C ALA A 397 -25.63 2.09 18.02
N ARG A 398 -26.14 0.91 17.63
CA ARG A 398 -27.11 0.12 18.42
C ARG A 398 -26.57 -0.31 19.77
N ARG A 399 -25.25 -0.47 19.91
CA ARG A 399 -24.59 -0.81 21.18
C ARG A 399 -24.44 0.37 22.12
N LYS A 400 -24.64 1.60 21.63
CA LYS A 400 -24.48 2.85 22.39
C LYS A 400 -23.08 3.02 22.99
N PRO A 401 -21.99 2.87 22.19
CA PRO A 401 -20.64 3.09 22.69
C PRO A 401 -20.41 4.53 23.15
N ASP A 402 -19.37 4.71 23.95
CA ASP A 402 -18.86 6.03 24.36
C ASP A 402 -18.31 6.78 23.14
N PHE A 403 -17.55 6.09 22.28
CA PHE A 403 -17.10 6.59 20.98
C PHE A 403 -16.75 5.44 20.02
N ILE A 404 -16.54 5.79 18.74
CA ILE A 404 -16.14 4.87 17.68
C ILE A 404 -14.74 5.24 17.21
N ILE A 405 -13.90 4.24 16.95
CA ILE A 405 -12.63 4.37 16.24
C ILE A 405 -12.77 3.67 14.88
N GLN A 406 -12.57 4.41 13.80
CA GLN A 406 -12.50 3.88 12.44
C GLN A 406 -11.03 3.71 12.06
N MET A 407 -10.67 2.52 11.56
CA MET A 407 -9.28 2.06 11.41
C MET A 407 -8.63 2.35 10.05
N GLY A 408 -9.16 3.28 9.26
CA GLY A 408 -8.74 3.60 7.88
C GLY A 408 -9.54 2.86 6.82
N ASP A 409 -9.36 3.25 5.57
CA ASP A 409 -10.03 2.70 4.39
C ASP A 409 -11.57 2.80 4.48
N MET A 410 -12.05 4.02 4.69
CA MET A 410 -13.48 4.35 4.55
C MET A 410 -13.90 4.51 3.09
N VAL A 411 -13.00 5.00 2.26
CA VAL A 411 -13.19 5.25 0.82
C VAL A 411 -12.30 4.32 0.00
N ASP A 412 -12.46 4.29 -1.33
CA ASP A 412 -11.64 3.44 -2.21
C ASP A 412 -10.61 4.21 -3.03
N GLN A 413 -10.86 5.46 -3.40
CA GLN A 413 -10.00 6.19 -4.32
C GLN A 413 -9.66 7.61 -3.84
N ALA A 414 -10.05 7.96 -2.62
CA ALA A 414 -9.95 9.32 -2.10
C ALA A 414 -10.56 10.38 -3.04
N LEU A 415 -11.70 10.07 -3.65
CA LEU A 415 -12.41 11.04 -4.49
C LEU A 415 -13.35 11.91 -3.66
N GLN A 416 -13.48 13.19 -4.04
CA GLN A 416 -14.41 14.15 -3.43
C GLN A 416 -15.84 13.58 -3.28
N ALA A 417 -16.33 12.87 -4.31
CA ALA A 417 -17.67 12.27 -4.32
C ALA A 417 -17.86 11.12 -3.31
N GLU A 418 -16.78 10.47 -2.86
CA GLU A 418 -16.83 9.47 -1.79
C GLU A 418 -16.94 10.15 -0.43
N TYR A 419 -16.11 11.17 -0.18
CA TYR A 419 -16.14 11.98 1.03
C TYR A 419 -17.50 12.67 1.24
N GLU A 420 -18.10 13.23 0.19
CA GLU A 420 -19.43 13.86 0.27
C GLU A 420 -20.54 12.93 0.78
N LYS A 421 -20.37 11.60 0.68
CA LYS A 421 -21.31 10.61 1.19
C LYS A 421 -21.08 10.24 2.66
N LEU A 422 -19.89 10.45 3.21
CA LEU A 422 -19.56 10.05 4.59
C LEU A 422 -20.44 10.73 5.65
N PRO A 423 -20.79 12.04 5.55
CA PRO A 423 -21.73 12.66 6.48
C PRO A 423 -23.11 11.98 6.52
N ILE A 424 -23.53 11.34 5.42
CA ILE A 424 -24.79 10.58 5.37
C ILE A 424 -24.68 9.33 6.25
N ILE A 425 -23.55 8.62 6.22
CA ILE A 425 -23.30 7.47 7.11
C ILE A 425 -23.44 7.88 8.57
N PHE A 426 -22.77 8.97 8.97
CA PHE A 426 -22.76 9.44 10.35
C PHE A 426 -24.14 9.92 10.80
N SER A 427 -24.87 10.62 9.94
CA SER A 427 -26.23 11.12 10.23
C SER A 427 -27.24 9.98 10.40
N ASN A 428 -26.99 8.82 9.80
CA ASN A 428 -27.87 7.65 9.86
C ASN A 428 -27.58 6.70 11.04
N MET A 429 -26.69 7.06 11.96
CA MET A 429 -26.48 6.31 13.21
C MET A 429 -27.67 6.41 14.19
N GLY A 430 -28.59 7.36 13.97
CA GLY A 430 -29.74 7.61 14.85
C GLY A 430 -29.39 8.28 16.19
N ARG A 431 -28.10 8.51 16.45
CA ARG A 431 -27.58 9.26 17.60
C ARG A 431 -26.22 9.86 17.26
N LYS A 432 -25.86 10.96 17.91
CA LYS A 432 -24.51 11.55 17.82
C LYS A 432 -23.56 10.75 18.70
N ILE A 433 -22.51 10.20 18.11
CA ILE A 433 -21.43 9.46 18.78
C ILE A 433 -20.12 10.10 18.27
N PRO A 434 -19.15 10.42 19.15
CA PRO A 434 -17.83 10.85 18.70
C PRO A 434 -17.17 9.77 17.84
N ILE A 435 -16.58 10.17 16.72
CA ILE A 435 -15.86 9.29 15.80
C ILE A 435 -14.43 9.79 15.73
N PHE A 436 -13.50 8.89 16.00
CA PHE A 436 -12.07 9.05 15.77
C PHE A 436 -11.68 8.18 14.59
N MET A 437 -10.72 8.63 13.81
CA MET A 437 -10.28 7.90 12.61
C MET A 437 -8.76 7.99 12.47
N THR A 438 -8.13 6.89 12.06
CA THR A 438 -6.80 6.91 11.42
C THR A 438 -6.99 6.82 9.91
N PRO A 439 -6.21 7.53 9.07
CA PRO A 439 -6.27 7.32 7.63
C PRO A 439 -5.63 5.98 7.25
N GLY A 440 -6.19 5.31 6.26
CA GLY A 440 -5.59 4.20 5.53
C GLY A 440 -5.03 4.63 4.18
N ASN A 441 -4.39 3.70 3.46
CA ASN A 441 -3.79 4.03 2.16
C ASN A 441 -4.86 4.44 1.13
N HIS A 442 -6.12 4.02 1.28
CA HIS A 442 -7.18 4.47 0.39
C HIS A 442 -7.59 5.93 0.64
N GLU A 443 -7.39 6.48 1.85
CA GLU A 443 -7.54 7.92 2.06
C GLU A 443 -6.42 8.73 1.42
N ALA A 444 -5.24 8.13 1.24
CA ALA A 444 -4.06 8.75 0.62
C ALA A 444 -3.89 8.41 -0.87
N PHE A 445 -4.90 7.79 -1.52
CA PHE A 445 -4.76 7.22 -2.86
C PHE A 445 -4.45 8.26 -3.96
N GLN A 446 -4.76 9.53 -3.71
CA GLN A 446 -4.41 10.65 -4.59
C GLN A 446 -3.01 11.23 -4.32
N GLY A 447 -2.22 10.62 -3.42
CA GLY A 447 -0.89 11.08 -3.02
C GLY A 447 -0.89 12.12 -1.89
N ASP A 448 -2.06 12.49 -1.36
CA ASP A 448 -2.19 13.39 -0.22
C ASP A 448 -3.39 13.02 0.69
N LEU A 449 -3.50 13.68 1.84
CA LEU A 449 -4.58 13.52 2.81
C LEU A 449 -5.41 14.81 2.98
N ASN A 450 -5.53 15.64 1.95
CA ASN A 450 -6.21 16.93 2.04
C ASN A 450 -7.71 16.77 2.35
N LEU A 451 -8.39 15.86 1.66
CA LEU A 451 -9.80 15.55 1.91
C LEU A 451 -10.03 14.96 3.30
N TYR A 452 -9.15 14.02 3.71
CA TYR A 452 -9.15 13.45 5.06
C TYR A 452 -9.04 14.56 6.11
N ARG A 453 -8.04 15.45 6.00
CA ARG A 453 -7.83 16.53 6.97
C ARG A 453 -9.02 17.46 7.05
N GLY A 454 -9.64 17.79 5.92
CA GLY A 454 -10.83 18.63 5.88
C GLY A 454 -12.03 18.05 6.65
N MET A 455 -12.14 16.72 6.73
CA MET A 455 -13.25 16.03 7.38
C MET A 455 -12.96 15.54 8.81
N PHE A 456 -11.77 15.00 9.04
CA PHE A 456 -11.41 14.29 10.28
C PHE A 456 -10.31 14.99 11.09
N GLY A 457 -9.64 15.99 10.50
CA GLY A 457 -8.62 16.79 11.20
C GLY A 457 -7.23 16.16 11.09
N SER A 458 -6.46 16.21 12.18
CA SER A 458 -5.09 15.68 12.15
C SER A 458 -5.07 14.16 11.89
N PRO A 459 -4.19 13.66 11.00
CA PRO A 459 -3.98 12.21 10.85
C PRO A 459 -3.14 11.61 11.98
N THR A 460 -2.47 12.47 12.77
CA THR A 460 -1.59 12.09 13.89
C THR A 460 -1.95 12.92 15.11
N TYR A 461 -2.44 12.28 16.16
CA TYR A 461 -2.89 12.97 17.37
C TYR A 461 -2.94 12.02 18.56
N HIS A 462 -3.13 12.57 19.75
CA HIS A 462 -3.40 11.79 20.94
C HIS A 462 -4.48 12.45 21.79
N PHE A 463 -5.14 11.65 22.61
CA PHE A 463 -5.98 12.14 23.69
C PHE A 463 -5.96 11.18 24.87
N VAL A 464 -6.32 11.70 26.04
CA VAL A 464 -6.49 10.92 27.25
C VAL A 464 -7.97 10.89 27.60
N ASN A 465 -8.51 9.71 27.91
CA ASN A 465 -9.85 9.56 28.45
C ASN A 465 -9.81 8.63 29.67
N GLY A 466 -10.05 9.18 30.86
CA GLY A 466 -9.75 8.53 32.13
C GLY A 466 -8.27 8.15 32.25
N GLU A 467 -7.99 6.89 32.58
CA GLU A 467 -6.63 6.34 32.78
C GLU A 467 -6.00 5.79 31.49
N THR A 468 -6.57 6.09 30.32
CA THR A 468 -6.14 5.54 29.03
C THR A 468 -5.74 6.63 28.05
N MET A 469 -4.51 6.52 27.53
CA MET A 469 -4.03 7.34 26.41
C MET A 469 -4.28 6.62 25.09
N PHE A 470 -4.92 7.30 24.15
CA PHE A 470 -5.10 6.85 22.77
C PHE A 470 -4.16 7.65 21.86
N VAL A 471 -3.36 6.97 21.06
CA VAL A 471 -2.39 7.57 20.15
C VAL A 471 -2.67 7.10 18.72
N PHE A 472 -2.94 8.04 17.83
CA PHE A 472 -3.15 7.82 16.41
C PHE A 472 -1.89 8.17 15.65
N LEU A 473 -1.35 7.21 14.90
CA LEU A 473 -0.22 7.38 14.00
C LEU A 473 -0.68 7.17 12.56
N ASN A 474 -0.13 7.96 11.65
CA ASN A 474 -0.45 7.93 10.24
C ASN A 474 0.55 7.04 9.50
N SER A 475 0.06 5.97 8.88
CA SER A 475 0.85 5.05 8.05
C SER A 475 0.31 4.95 6.62
N ALA A 476 -0.45 5.95 6.16
CA ALA A 476 -1.22 5.87 4.92
C ALA A 476 -0.37 5.97 3.65
N ILE A 477 0.72 6.75 3.68
CA ILE A 477 1.62 6.92 2.53
C ILE A 477 2.70 5.84 2.58
N ASP A 478 2.87 5.11 1.47
CA ASP A 478 3.89 4.07 1.27
C ASP A 478 3.95 3.00 2.37
N GLN A 479 2.81 2.74 3.04
CA GLN A 479 2.73 1.83 4.19
C GLN A 479 3.74 2.20 5.30
N SER A 480 4.05 3.50 5.44
CA SER A 480 5.15 4.00 6.28
C SER A 480 4.68 5.16 7.14
N ILE A 481 5.02 5.09 8.43
CA ILE A 481 4.87 6.18 9.40
C ILE A 481 5.82 7.32 9.03
N THR A 482 7.08 7.01 8.73
CA THR A 482 8.11 8.00 8.40
C THR A 482 7.83 8.71 7.07
N ALA A 483 7.40 7.99 6.03
CA ALA A 483 7.04 8.60 4.74
C ALA A 483 5.79 9.49 4.86
N SER A 484 4.87 9.15 5.75
CA SER A 484 3.65 9.93 5.99
C SER A 484 3.92 11.24 6.74
N ASP A 485 4.82 11.21 7.73
CA ASP A 485 5.32 12.35 8.51
C ASP A 485 6.53 11.86 9.34
N SER A 486 7.72 12.39 9.06
CA SER A 486 8.97 11.88 9.66
C SER A 486 9.13 12.19 11.14
N THR A 487 8.31 13.08 11.70
CA THR A 487 8.40 13.49 13.10
C THR A 487 7.58 12.61 14.05
N GLN A 488 6.78 11.68 13.51
CA GLN A 488 5.81 10.89 14.29
C GLN A 488 6.45 10.00 15.36
N PHE A 489 7.61 9.39 15.09
CA PHE A 489 8.30 8.58 16.10
C PHE A 489 8.89 9.42 17.23
N HIS A 490 9.45 10.59 16.90
CA HIS A 490 9.89 11.54 17.92
C HIS A 490 8.70 12.03 18.77
N TYR A 491 7.58 12.35 18.13
CA TYR A 491 6.33 12.68 18.80
C TYR A 491 5.84 11.56 19.73
N LEU A 492 5.82 10.31 19.26
CA LEU A 492 5.42 9.16 20.08
C LEU A 492 6.31 9.01 21.32
N GLN A 493 7.63 9.10 21.16
CA GLN A 493 8.58 9.03 22.27
C GLN A 493 8.34 10.15 23.29
N ARG A 494 8.09 11.38 22.80
CA ARG A 494 7.81 12.55 23.65
C ARG A 494 6.56 12.34 24.50
N ILE A 495 5.41 12.02 23.88
CA ILE A 495 4.15 11.88 24.62
C ILE A 495 4.16 10.68 25.59
N LEU A 496 4.88 9.60 25.27
CA LEU A 496 5.06 8.48 26.18
C LEU A 496 5.95 8.85 27.38
N ALA A 497 6.93 9.74 27.21
CA ALA A 497 7.78 10.19 28.31
C ALA A 497 7.07 11.17 29.26
N GLU A 498 6.12 11.95 28.74
CA GLU A 498 5.40 12.99 29.49
C GLU A 498 4.18 12.46 30.26
N GLN A 499 3.66 11.26 29.94
CA GLN A 499 2.43 10.73 30.53
C GLN A 499 2.61 9.43 31.31
N GLN A 500 1.80 9.25 32.36
CA GLN A 500 1.83 8.08 33.25
C GLN A 500 0.47 7.38 33.32
N ASN A 501 -0.17 7.18 32.18
CA ASN A 501 -1.45 6.46 32.10
C ASN A 501 -1.27 4.96 32.40
N LYS A 502 -2.29 4.35 33.01
CA LYS A 502 -2.32 2.89 33.22
C LYS A 502 -2.40 2.12 31.90
N ASN A 503 -3.01 2.72 30.89
CA ASN A 503 -3.23 2.11 29.58
C ASN A 503 -2.74 3.02 28.45
N VAL A 504 -2.18 2.39 27.42
CA VAL A 504 -1.87 3.01 26.14
C VAL A 504 -2.49 2.18 25.02
N VAL A 505 -3.25 2.83 24.15
CA VAL A 505 -3.76 2.24 22.91
C VAL A 505 -3.14 2.98 21.74
N ILE A 506 -2.35 2.26 20.94
CA ILE A 506 -1.78 2.76 19.69
C ILE A 506 -2.72 2.35 18.55
N ILE A 507 -3.03 3.29 17.67
CA ILE A 507 -3.90 3.11 16.52
C ILE A 507 -3.10 3.56 15.30
N THR A 508 -2.92 2.66 14.34
CA THR A 508 -2.35 2.97 13.03
C THR A 508 -2.93 2.00 12.02
N HIS A 509 -3.07 2.40 10.75
CA HIS A 509 -3.79 1.57 9.79
C HIS A 509 -3.03 0.29 9.43
N VAL A 510 -1.75 0.41 9.07
CA VAL A 510 -0.95 -0.69 8.51
C VAL A 510 -0.30 -1.53 9.63
N PRO A 511 -0.44 -2.86 9.63
CA PRO A 511 0.17 -3.74 10.63
C PRO A 511 1.69 -3.85 10.48
N THR A 512 2.41 -4.05 11.59
CA THR A 512 3.88 -4.20 11.56
C THR A 512 4.36 -5.48 10.86
N ARG A 513 3.44 -6.42 10.58
CA ARG A 513 3.75 -7.68 9.92
C ARG A 513 2.58 -8.25 9.15
N ASP A 514 2.92 -9.03 8.14
CA ASP A 514 2.02 -9.84 7.32
C ASP A 514 2.61 -11.25 7.23
N ASP A 515 1.90 -12.20 7.83
CA ASP A 515 2.33 -13.60 7.90
C ASP A 515 1.78 -14.43 6.72
N PHE A 516 1.18 -13.80 5.71
CA PHE A 516 0.56 -14.45 4.56
C PHE A 516 1.30 -14.23 3.25
N GLY A 517 2.32 -13.38 3.22
CA GLY A 517 3.10 -13.08 2.02
C GLY A 517 2.32 -12.26 0.98
N THR A 518 1.37 -11.45 1.42
CA THR A 518 0.59 -10.55 0.56
C THR A 518 1.29 -9.22 0.35
N ALA A 519 2.36 -8.92 1.10
CA ALA A 519 3.12 -7.67 1.06
C ALA A 519 2.37 -6.45 1.65
N HIS A 520 1.37 -6.70 2.51
CA HIS A 520 0.55 -5.66 3.16
C HIS A 520 0.99 -5.38 4.60
N GLN A 521 2.30 -5.41 4.85
CA GLN A 521 2.92 -5.00 6.10
C GLN A 521 3.54 -3.61 5.99
N MET A 522 3.69 -2.95 7.14
CA MET A 522 4.40 -1.69 7.27
C MET A 522 5.84 -1.82 6.76
N GLU A 523 6.39 -0.71 6.25
CA GLU A 523 7.81 -0.63 5.90
C GLU A 523 8.68 -1.13 7.08
N GLN A 524 9.68 -1.95 6.78
CA GLN A 524 10.37 -2.75 7.79
C GLN A 524 11.17 -1.93 8.81
N LYS A 525 11.69 -0.76 8.45
CA LYS A 525 12.37 0.13 9.41
C LYS A 525 11.35 0.75 10.36
N ASP A 526 10.21 1.20 9.85
CA ASP A 526 9.14 1.78 10.67
C ASP A 526 8.51 0.75 11.60
N ALA A 527 8.24 -0.46 11.11
CA ALA A 527 7.73 -1.56 11.92
C ALA A 527 8.67 -1.85 13.12
N ARG A 528 9.98 -1.96 12.84
CA ARG A 528 11.00 -2.18 13.87
C ARG A 528 11.09 -1.01 14.85
N GLU A 529 11.01 0.22 14.37
CA GLU A 529 11.11 1.40 15.23
C GLU A 529 9.88 1.55 16.14
N LEU A 530 8.67 1.32 15.63
CA LEU A 530 7.45 1.28 16.44
C LEU A 530 7.55 0.24 17.55
N GLU A 531 7.86 -1.01 17.18
CA GLU A 531 7.98 -2.12 18.15
C GLU A 531 9.09 -1.86 19.17
N ARG A 532 10.22 -1.26 18.75
CA ARG A 532 11.32 -0.88 19.64
C ARG A 532 10.90 0.19 20.64
N ILE A 533 10.26 1.26 20.21
CA ILE A 533 9.79 2.35 21.10
C ILE A 533 8.85 1.79 22.15
N LEU A 534 7.84 1.02 21.73
CA LEU A 534 6.83 0.49 22.63
C LEU A 534 7.43 -0.54 23.60
N LYS A 535 8.33 -1.41 23.12
CA LYS A 535 9.06 -2.36 23.97
C LYS A 535 9.88 -1.63 25.04
N CYS A 536 10.68 -0.64 24.65
CA CYS A 536 11.49 0.13 25.61
C CYS A 536 10.63 0.86 26.64
N TYR A 537 9.47 1.37 26.25
CA TYR A 537 8.52 1.99 27.17
C TYR A 537 7.92 0.95 28.14
N LYS A 538 7.46 -0.20 27.63
CA LYS A 538 6.91 -1.30 28.43
C LYS A 538 7.91 -1.87 29.43
N GLU A 539 9.19 -1.98 29.06
CA GLU A 539 10.26 -2.44 29.95
C GLU A 539 10.48 -1.46 31.13
N LYS A 540 10.38 -0.15 30.89
CA LYS A 540 10.48 0.87 31.95
C LYS A 540 9.21 0.96 32.80
N HIS A 541 8.06 0.60 32.23
CA HIS A 541 6.73 0.73 32.85
C HIS A 541 5.94 -0.59 32.79
N PRO A 542 6.38 -1.65 33.49
CA PRO A 542 5.82 -3.00 33.34
C PRO A 542 4.34 -3.10 33.69
N SER A 543 3.82 -2.22 34.55
CA SER A 543 2.41 -2.17 34.94
C SER A 543 1.48 -1.55 33.88
N VAL A 544 2.01 -0.86 32.88
CA VAL A 544 1.20 -0.19 31.85
C VAL A 544 0.72 -1.22 30.83
N ALA A 545 -0.58 -1.34 30.61
CA ALA A 545 -1.11 -2.20 29.55
C ALA A 545 -1.04 -1.47 28.21
N ILE A 546 -0.53 -2.14 27.18
CA ILE A 546 -0.39 -1.55 25.83
C ILE A 546 -1.09 -2.45 24.81
N LYS A 547 -1.95 -1.85 23.99
CA LYS A 547 -2.58 -2.51 22.83
C LYS A 547 -2.29 -1.70 21.55
N VAL A 548 -1.96 -2.37 20.47
CA VAL A 548 -1.75 -1.78 19.14
C VAL A 548 -2.80 -2.34 18.19
N LEU A 549 -3.60 -1.45 17.62
CA LEU A 549 -4.73 -1.80 16.75
C LEU A 549 -4.41 -1.42 15.31
N PHE A 550 -4.75 -2.31 14.37
CA PHE A 550 -4.55 -2.17 12.93
C PHE A 550 -5.81 -2.48 12.11
N GLY A 551 -5.87 -1.96 10.88
CA GLY A 551 -6.79 -2.36 9.81
C GLY A 551 -6.02 -3.04 8.68
N HIS A 552 -6.23 -2.60 7.43
CA HIS A 552 -5.45 -2.89 6.22
C HIS A 552 -5.50 -4.32 5.71
N LEU A 553 -5.12 -5.31 6.53
CA LEU A 553 -4.93 -6.70 6.08
C LEU A 553 -6.25 -7.48 5.92
N HIS A 554 -7.38 -6.90 6.32
CA HIS A 554 -8.73 -7.48 6.24
C HIS A 554 -8.86 -8.84 6.94
N VAL A 555 -8.19 -9.00 8.07
CA VAL A 555 -8.23 -10.22 8.88
C VAL A 555 -8.37 -9.92 10.35
N LEU A 556 -9.01 -10.81 11.09
CA LEU A 556 -8.89 -10.85 12.53
C LEU A 556 -7.62 -11.63 12.88
N ARG A 557 -6.62 -10.94 13.43
CA ARG A 557 -5.36 -11.56 13.85
C ARG A 557 -4.84 -10.91 15.11
N GLN A 558 -4.22 -11.70 15.98
CA GLN A 558 -3.64 -11.23 17.23
C GLN A 558 -2.28 -11.85 17.48
N TRP A 559 -1.40 -11.09 18.13
CA TRP A 559 -0.16 -11.60 18.69
C TRP A 559 0.30 -10.76 19.86
N GLU A 560 1.21 -11.34 20.63
CA GLU A 560 1.90 -10.66 21.71
C GLU A 560 3.38 -10.50 21.36
N LEU A 561 3.95 -9.34 21.65
CA LEU A 561 5.39 -9.10 21.61
C LEU A 561 5.79 -8.26 22.82
N ALA A 562 6.68 -8.79 23.67
CA ALA A 562 7.16 -8.13 24.88
C ALA A 562 6.03 -7.69 25.86
N GLY A 563 4.98 -8.51 26.01
CA GLY A 563 3.84 -8.18 26.89
C GLY A 563 2.93 -7.07 26.34
N ILE A 564 2.97 -6.82 25.03
CA ILE A 564 2.14 -5.85 24.30
C ILE A 564 1.27 -6.63 23.32
N ASP A 565 -0.03 -6.36 23.31
CA ASP A 565 -0.97 -6.98 22.38
C ASP A 565 -1.03 -6.20 21.06
N TYR A 566 -0.90 -6.90 19.94
CA TYR A 566 -1.02 -6.37 18.60
C TYR A 566 -2.18 -7.06 17.88
N ILE A 567 -3.08 -6.27 17.28
CA ILE A 567 -4.38 -6.75 16.83
C ILE A 567 -4.71 -6.16 15.46
N VAL A 568 -4.80 -7.01 14.42
CA VAL A 568 -5.52 -6.66 13.20
C VAL A 568 -7.00 -6.87 13.46
N THR A 569 -7.77 -5.80 13.33
CA THR A 569 -9.09 -5.70 13.98
C THR A 569 -10.25 -6.33 13.20
N GLY A 570 -9.95 -7.05 12.11
CA GLY A 570 -10.94 -7.75 11.29
C GLY A 570 -11.16 -7.06 9.95
N ASN A 571 -12.42 -7.03 9.51
CA ASN A 571 -12.81 -6.51 8.22
C ASN A 571 -14.30 -6.10 8.24
N SER A 572 -14.66 -4.93 7.73
CA SER A 572 -16.08 -4.54 7.55
C SER A 572 -16.55 -4.51 6.10
N ALA A 573 -15.65 -4.75 5.14
CA ALA A 573 -15.95 -4.83 3.72
C ALA A 573 -15.85 -6.26 3.23
N ALA A 574 -16.68 -6.69 2.28
CA ALA A 574 -16.52 -8.00 1.64
C ALA A 574 -15.32 -8.05 0.66
N LYS A 575 -14.17 -7.54 1.07
CA LYS A 575 -12.88 -7.50 0.35
C LYS A 575 -11.83 -8.25 1.16
N GLY A 576 -10.71 -8.63 0.56
CA GLY A 576 -9.57 -9.14 1.33
C GLY A 576 -8.54 -9.87 0.48
N TYR A 577 -7.35 -9.98 1.04
CA TYR A 577 -6.19 -10.61 0.38
C TYR A 577 -6.12 -12.12 0.60
N VAL A 578 -6.83 -12.60 1.62
CA VAL A 578 -6.87 -14.02 2.00
C VAL A 578 -8.32 -14.48 2.24
N GLY A 579 -8.52 -15.79 2.16
CA GLY A 579 -9.82 -16.41 2.39
C GLY A 579 -10.25 -16.42 3.86
N PRO A 580 -11.53 -16.70 4.14
CA PRO A 580 -12.07 -16.75 5.51
C PRO A 580 -11.35 -17.73 6.44
N GLU A 581 -10.81 -18.82 5.91
CA GLU A 581 -10.04 -19.82 6.66
C GLU A 581 -8.77 -19.25 7.30
N LYS A 582 -8.29 -18.10 6.79
CA LYS A 582 -7.12 -17.35 7.27
C LYS A 582 -7.47 -16.12 8.12
N GLY A 583 -8.75 -15.95 8.47
CA GLY A 583 -9.19 -14.88 9.39
C GLY A 583 -9.87 -13.70 8.72
N ASN A 584 -10.15 -13.75 7.41
CA ASN A 584 -11.02 -12.77 6.76
C ASN A 584 -12.47 -12.96 7.22
N ILE A 585 -12.79 -12.37 8.37
CA ILE A 585 -14.08 -12.49 9.05
C ILE A 585 -14.71 -11.10 9.08
N LEU A 586 -15.93 -11.00 8.55
CA LEU A 586 -16.69 -9.76 8.60
C LEU A 586 -17.18 -9.46 10.01
N GLY A 587 -16.90 -8.27 10.51
CA GLY A 587 -17.30 -7.84 11.84
C GLY A 587 -16.64 -6.54 12.28
N GLN A 588 -16.72 -6.25 13.56
CA GLN A 588 -16.16 -5.06 14.18
C GLN A 588 -15.55 -5.40 15.55
N GLY A 589 -14.50 -4.70 15.93
CA GLY A 589 -13.90 -4.82 17.25
C GLY A 589 -14.70 -4.10 18.32
N LEU A 590 -14.52 -4.51 19.57
CA LEU A 590 -15.03 -3.86 20.77
C LEU A 590 -13.91 -3.82 21.79
N LEU A 591 -13.43 -2.62 22.11
CA LEU A 591 -12.53 -2.39 23.22
C LEU A 591 -13.34 -1.98 24.44
N ILE A 592 -13.20 -2.76 25.51
CA ILE A 592 -13.83 -2.50 26.81
C ILE A 592 -12.75 -2.03 27.77
N ILE A 593 -12.99 -0.90 28.42
CA ILE A 593 -12.17 -0.45 29.55
C ILE A 593 -13.02 -0.60 30.80
N HIS A 594 -12.65 -1.53 31.66
CA HIS A 594 -13.36 -1.81 32.90
C HIS A 594 -13.09 -0.71 33.94
N GLN A 595 -13.89 -0.67 35.00
CA GLN A 595 -13.80 0.38 36.03
C GLN A 595 -12.45 0.38 36.78
N ASP A 596 -11.76 -0.77 36.83
CA ASP A 596 -10.41 -0.91 37.40
C ASP A 596 -9.28 -0.54 36.41
N ALA A 597 -9.65 0.01 35.26
CA ALA A 597 -8.80 0.32 34.12
C ALA A 597 -8.22 -0.88 33.37
N THR A 598 -8.68 -2.11 33.60
CA THR A 598 -8.26 -3.24 32.75
C THR A 598 -8.88 -3.14 31.35
N MET A 599 -8.09 -3.49 30.32
CA MET A 599 -8.51 -3.44 28.92
C MET A 599 -8.81 -4.82 28.35
N GLU A 600 -9.97 -4.99 27.73
CA GLU A 600 -10.39 -6.21 27.05
C GLU A 600 -10.77 -5.90 25.60
N TYR A 601 -10.18 -6.64 24.65
CA TYR A 601 -10.56 -6.55 23.23
C TYR A 601 -11.39 -7.77 22.85
N GLN A 602 -12.55 -7.52 22.25
CA GLN A 602 -13.43 -8.53 21.67
C GLN A 602 -13.63 -8.25 20.18
N PHE A 603 -13.90 -9.29 19.40
CA PHE A 603 -14.36 -9.18 18.02
C PHE A 603 -15.82 -9.64 17.93
N ILE A 604 -16.63 -8.83 17.25
CA ILE A 604 -18.06 -9.04 17.03
C ILE A 604 -18.26 -9.37 15.55
N PRO A 605 -18.36 -10.67 15.19
CA PRO A 605 -18.72 -11.05 13.83
C PRO A 605 -20.09 -10.48 13.46
N TYR A 606 -20.24 -10.01 12.23
CA TYR A 606 -21.56 -9.72 11.70
C TYR A 606 -22.34 -11.04 11.56
N ARG A 607 -23.65 -10.96 11.82
CA ARG A 607 -24.55 -12.12 11.85
C ARG A 607 -24.39 -12.98 10.60
N GLN A 608 -23.94 -14.22 10.82
CA GLN A 608 -23.70 -15.25 9.82
C GLN A 608 -24.19 -16.60 10.36
N SER A 609 -24.45 -17.58 9.50
CA SER A 609 -24.82 -18.93 9.97
C SER A 609 -23.60 -19.60 10.62
N ILE A 610 -23.78 -20.17 11.81
CA ILE A 610 -22.73 -20.86 12.56
C ILE A 610 -23.17 -22.30 12.80
N TYR A 611 -22.23 -23.23 12.69
CA TYR A 611 -22.46 -24.67 12.76
C TYR A 611 -21.48 -25.32 13.74
N LEU A 612 -21.97 -26.31 14.48
CA LEU A 612 -21.13 -27.21 15.26
C LEU A 612 -20.96 -28.49 14.47
N ILE A 613 -19.73 -28.77 14.01
CA ILE A 613 -19.44 -29.96 13.22
C ILE A 613 -18.48 -30.88 13.95
N HIS A 614 -18.71 -32.18 13.81
CA HIS A 614 -17.81 -33.22 14.28
C HIS A 614 -18.08 -34.49 13.47
N GLU A 615 -17.06 -35.29 13.18
CA GLU A 615 -17.17 -36.52 12.36
C GLU A 615 -18.18 -37.55 12.93
N ARG A 616 -18.46 -37.45 14.23
CA ARG A 616 -19.41 -38.31 14.96
C ARG A 616 -20.84 -37.77 15.00
N VAL A 617 -21.12 -36.65 14.34
CA VAL A 617 -22.49 -36.15 14.18
C VAL A 617 -23.18 -36.97 13.10
N LYS A 618 -24.25 -37.67 13.46
CA LYS A 618 -25.11 -38.43 12.53
C LYS A 618 -26.54 -37.98 12.73
N ASN A 619 -27.25 -37.70 11.63
CA ASN A 619 -28.65 -37.24 11.66
C ASN A 619 -28.89 -36.05 12.62
N GLY A 620 -27.93 -35.12 12.70
CA GLY A 620 -28.00 -33.94 13.58
C GLY A 620 -27.73 -34.19 15.07
N ARG A 621 -27.28 -35.38 15.46
CA ARG A 621 -26.87 -35.73 16.84
C ARG A 621 -25.42 -36.16 16.91
N LEU A 622 -24.68 -35.62 17.87
CA LEU A 622 -23.37 -36.11 18.26
C LEU A 622 -23.55 -37.38 19.09
N HIS A 623 -22.85 -38.46 18.73
CA HIS A 623 -22.87 -39.72 19.48
C HIS A 623 -21.54 -39.96 20.19
N LEU A 624 -21.59 -40.15 21.52
CA LEU A 624 -20.43 -40.42 22.38
C LEU A 624 -20.66 -41.62 23.29
N ARG A 625 -19.56 -42.13 23.83
CA ARG A 625 -19.52 -43.15 24.89
C ARG A 625 -19.17 -42.49 26.21
N VAL A 626 -19.66 -43.05 27.31
CA VAL A 626 -19.28 -42.59 28.65
C VAL A 626 -17.74 -42.59 28.79
N GLY A 627 -17.19 -41.47 29.24
CA GLY A 627 -15.75 -41.22 29.39
C GLY A 627 -15.06 -40.60 28.17
N GLU A 628 -15.71 -40.53 27.01
CA GLU A 628 -15.13 -39.91 25.82
C GLU A 628 -15.11 -38.38 25.91
N LYS A 629 -14.06 -37.81 25.32
CA LYS A 629 -13.89 -36.36 25.16
C LYS A 629 -13.78 -36.00 23.69
N VAL A 630 -14.56 -35.03 23.26
CA VAL A 630 -14.50 -34.51 21.88
C VAL A 630 -14.56 -32.99 21.88
N ARG A 631 -14.11 -32.36 20.79
CA ARG A 631 -14.22 -30.92 20.58
C ARG A 631 -14.80 -30.67 19.20
N PRO A 632 -16.11 -30.37 19.09
CA PRO A 632 -16.71 -29.97 17.83
C PRO A 632 -16.05 -28.68 17.32
N GLN A 633 -15.90 -28.56 16.00
CA GLN A 633 -15.43 -27.34 15.35
C GLN A 633 -16.59 -26.35 15.22
N LEU A 634 -16.31 -25.07 15.42
CA LEU A 634 -17.30 -23.99 15.39
C LEU A 634 -17.18 -23.22 14.08
N MET A 635 -17.92 -23.65 13.06
CA MET A 635 -17.68 -23.28 11.67
C MET A 635 -18.69 -22.27 11.14
N LEU A 636 -18.25 -21.43 10.19
CA LEU A 636 -19.13 -20.57 9.39
C LEU A 636 -19.76 -21.27 8.17
N SER A 637 -19.45 -22.55 7.92
CA SER A 637 -20.13 -23.39 6.93
C SER A 637 -20.43 -24.79 7.49
N PRO A 638 -21.54 -25.43 7.05
CA PRO A 638 -21.94 -26.76 7.52
C PRO A 638 -21.07 -27.89 6.95
N GLU A 639 -20.37 -27.66 5.82
CA GLU A 639 -19.50 -28.66 5.19
C GLU A 639 -18.11 -28.75 5.83
N GLY A 640 -17.81 -27.88 6.81
CA GLY A 640 -16.47 -27.78 7.41
C GLY A 640 -15.43 -27.09 6.52
N THR A 641 -15.89 -26.43 5.46
CA THR A 641 -15.08 -25.49 4.70
C THR A 641 -15.19 -24.09 5.33
N GLY A 642 -14.16 -23.25 5.21
CA GLY A 642 -14.17 -21.89 5.76
C GLY A 642 -13.60 -21.73 7.18
N THR A 643 -14.13 -20.78 7.95
CA THR A 643 -13.54 -20.32 9.22
C THR A 643 -14.01 -21.10 10.43
N ASP A 644 -13.05 -21.64 11.20
CA ASP A 644 -13.28 -22.15 12.56
C ASP A 644 -13.15 -21.01 13.59
N LEU A 645 -14.29 -20.50 14.06
CA LEU A 645 -14.36 -19.45 15.07
C LEU A 645 -13.75 -19.90 16.41
N GLY A 646 -13.66 -21.22 16.66
CA GLY A 646 -13.03 -21.81 17.84
C GLY A 646 -11.57 -21.42 18.03
N LYS A 647 -10.87 -21.03 16.96
CA LYS A 647 -9.46 -20.63 16.95
C LYS A 647 -9.21 -19.19 17.42
N TYR A 648 -10.25 -18.35 17.48
CA TYR A 648 -10.10 -16.92 17.74
C TYR A 648 -10.53 -16.59 19.17
N SER A 649 -9.57 -16.42 20.08
CA SER A 649 -9.83 -16.03 21.48
C SER A 649 -10.61 -14.72 21.60
N ALA A 650 -10.37 -13.77 20.69
CA ALA A 650 -11.05 -12.48 20.63
C ALA A 650 -12.57 -12.58 20.43
N ILE A 651 -13.08 -13.68 19.87
CA ILE A 651 -14.53 -13.87 19.70
C ILE A 651 -15.09 -14.48 21.00
N PRO A 652 -15.93 -13.76 21.77
CA PRO A 652 -16.49 -14.29 23.01
C PRO A 652 -17.39 -15.49 22.73
N LYS A 653 -17.19 -16.58 23.47
CA LYS A 653 -17.96 -17.82 23.36
C LYS A 653 -18.42 -18.24 24.74
N LYS A 654 -19.71 -18.52 24.89
CA LYS A 654 -20.28 -19.10 26.11
C LYS A 654 -20.81 -20.49 25.81
N TRP A 655 -20.13 -21.50 26.34
CA TRP A 655 -20.53 -22.90 26.24
C TRP A 655 -21.41 -23.29 27.44
N ILE A 656 -22.47 -24.05 27.18
CA ILE A 656 -23.46 -24.45 28.18
C ILE A 656 -23.86 -25.90 27.87
N SER A 657 -23.92 -26.75 28.89
CA SER A 657 -24.61 -28.04 28.83
C SER A 657 -25.94 -27.93 29.55
N ASP A 658 -27.03 -28.40 28.93
CA ASP A 658 -28.35 -28.43 29.56
C ASP A 658 -28.39 -29.39 30.76
N HIS A 659 -27.60 -30.46 30.71
CA HIS A 659 -27.49 -31.53 31.72
C HIS A 659 -26.02 -31.92 31.93
N GLY A 660 -25.35 -31.24 32.85
CA GLY A 660 -23.92 -31.44 33.17
C GLY A 660 -23.58 -32.85 33.68
N GLU A 661 -24.55 -33.52 34.29
CA GLU A 661 -24.47 -34.90 34.75
C GLU A 661 -24.41 -35.93 33.62
N ILE A 662 -24.95 -35.61 32.43
CA ILE A 662 -24.88 -36.44 31.22
C ILE A 662 -23.60 -36.11 30.45
N ALA A 663 -23.34 -34.83 30.22
CA ALA A 663 -22.10 -34.37 29.61
C ALA A 663 -21.74 -32.96 30.08
N GLU A 664 -20.46 -32.72 30.30
CA GLU A 664 -19.91 -31.42 30.68
C GLU A 664 -19.24 -30.78 29.46
N VAL A 665 -19.24 -29.45 29.38
CA VAL A 665 -18.50 -28.70 28.36
C VAL A 665 -17.69 -27.59 29.02
N ASP A 666 -16.41 -27.51 28.67
CA ASP A 666 -15.53 -26.46 29.19
C ASP A 666 -15.63 -25.14 28.40
N LEU A 667 -14.90 -24.11 28.85
CA LEU A 667 -14.88 -22.80 28.20
C LEU A 667 -14.26 -22.79 26.79
N TYR A 668 -13.57 -23.86 26.39
CA TYR A 668 -12.95 -24.04 25.08
C TYR A 668 -13.78 -24.92 24.13
N GLY A 669 -14.92 -25.42 24.60
CA GLY A 669 -15.83 -26.29 23.84
C GLY A 669 -15.44 -27.78 23.85
N GLN A 670 -14.58 -28.21 24.77
CA GLN A 670 -14.31 -29.64 24.99
C GLN A 670 -15.46 -30.25 25.76
N ILE A 671 -16.14 -31.22 25.14
CA ILE A 671 -17.27 -31.96 25.71
C ILE A 671 -16.74 -33.26 26.29
N GLU A 672 -17.09 -33.56 27.54
CA GLU A 672 -16.83 -34.83 28.21
C GLU A 672 -18.14 -35.54 28.53
N ALA A 673 -18.32 -36.74 28.01
CA ALA A 673 -19.48 -37.58 28.29
C ALA A 673 -19.33 -38.25 29.67
N LYS A 674 -20.28 -38.01 30.58
CA LYS A 674 -20.22 -38.44 32.00
C LYS A 674 -21.14 -39.62 32.30
N SER A 675 -22.35 -39.64 31.76
CA SER A 675 -23.32 -40.71 32.00
C SER A 675 -24.25 -40.90 30.80
N VAL A 676 -24.92 -42.05 30.73
CA VAL A 676 -25.83 -42.37 29.62
C VAL A 676 -27.06 -41.46 29.65
N GLY A 677 -27.41 -40.92 28.48
CA GLY A 677 -28.55 -40.04 28.35
C GLY A 677 -28.48 -39.16 27.09
N ILE A 678 -29.43 -38.24 26.99
CA ILE A 678 -29.49 -37.24 25.91
C ILE A 678 -29.41 -35.86 26.56
N THR A 679 -28.57 -35.00 26.03
CA THR A 679 -28.42 -33.60 26.47
C THR A 679 -28.18 -32.69 25.27
N ASN A 680 -28.20 -31.38 25.48
CA ASN A 680 -27.79 -30.42 24.47
C ASN A 680 -26.54 -29.68 24.94
N ILE A 681 -25.61 -29.49 24.01
CA ILE A 681 -24.50 -28.55 24.17
C ILE A 681 -24.84 -27.30 23.36
N ARG A 682 -24.79 -26.14 24.01
CA ARG A 682 -25.08 -24.84 23.41
C ARG A 682 -23.82 -24.01 23.39
N VAL A 683 -23.58 -23.33 22.28
CA VAL A 683 -22.58 -22.25 22.21
C VAL A 683 -23.30 -20.97 21.84
N GLN A 684 -23.07 -19.93 22.63
CA GLN A 684 -23.54 -18.58 22.37
C GLN A 684 -22.36 -17.72 21.91
N ILE A 685 -22.52 -17.09 20.75
CA ILE A 685 -21.64 -16.04 20.22
C ILE A 685 -22.52 -14.81 20.06
N MET A 686 -22.31 -13.80 20.91
CA MET A 686 -23.14 -12.58 20.92
C MET A 686 -24.65 -12.91 21.09
N ASP A 687 -25.47 -12.50 20.12
CA ASP A 687 -26.92 -12.77 20.05
C ASP A 687 -27.26 -14.07 19.31
N GLN A 688 -26.26 -14.79 18.79
CA GLN A 688 -26.44 -16.07 18.09
C GLN A 688 -26.20 -17.24 19.04
N GLN A 689 -27.04 -18.27 18.91
CA GLN A 689 -26.89 -19.52 19.66
C GLN A 689 -26.98 -20.71 18.69
N VAL A 690 -26.05 -21.64 18.84
CA VAL A 690 -26.05 -22.92 18.11
C VAL A 690 -26.23 -24.05 19.12
N ILE A 691 -27.03 -25.05 18.76
CA ILE A 691 -27.35 -26.20 19.62
C ILE A 691 -26.84 -27.47 18.94
N LEU A 692 -26.07 -28.26 19.68
CA LEU A 692 -25.67 -29.60 19.30
C LEU A 692 -26.38 -30.61 20.20
N HIS A 693 -27.24 -31.43 19.60
CA HIS A 693 -27.90 -32.53 20.30
C HIS A 693 -26.89 -33.65 20.54
N LEU A 694 -26.76 -34.12 21.78
CA LEU A 694 -25.79 -35.13 22.20
C LEU A 694 -26.51 -36.35 22.75
N GLU A 695 -26.11 -37.54 22.31
CA GLU A 695 -26.52 -38.83 22.86
C GLU A 695 -25.28 -39.58 23.38
N VAL A 696 -25.33 -39.96 24.66
CA VAL A 696 -24.28 -40.71 25.34
C VAL A 696 -24.76 -42.13 25.60
N SER A 697 -23.95 -43.12 25.23
CA SER A 697 -24.25 -44.55 25.42
C SER A 697 -23.10 -45.28 26.12
N HIS A 698 -23.32 -46.53 26.54
CA HIS A 698 -22.30 -47.36 27.18
C HIS A 698 -21.27 -47.97 26.20
N ASN A 699 -21.60 -48.03 24.90
CA ASN A 699 -20.92 -48.92 23.95
C ASN A 699 -19.92 -48.24 23.05
#